data_AF-A0A7X3L7S8-F1
#
_entry.id   AF-A0A7X3L7S8-F1
#
_cell.length_a   1.000
_cell.length_b   1.000
_cell.length_c   1.000
_cell.angle_alpha   90.00
_cell.angle_beta   90.00
_cell.angle_gamma   90.00
#
_symmetry.space_group_name_H-M   'P 1'
#
loop_
_entity.id
_entity.type
_entity.pdbx_description
1 polymer ?
#
loop_
_entity_poly.entity_id
_entity_poly.type
_entity_poly.pdbx_seq_one_letter_code
_entity_poly.pdbx_strand_id
1 'polypeptide(L)'
;MNGTISAKQQSDLGDARKIATPQLLRKGLSVFLRNGKHEPLYVVRDPSSELHWEFETRQFFILEMLQVDEEFVALAASYERRFSEVLSRADLEKLLVNLIDQRLLGLAAASHPLVAPYRERLQQDLQRLLEEKVAKFRGKAEAPGAGQAAKAPAAAAAPAARSGGASNDGAKAGGDGDKLQAGVRGFAGMDDTLQIPVLHLFNPRALLKSMLDWVEPLKYLVFVLPLLLVMALGIVISNFDLLQNDVASRLSGLGPIGQILFSLFSVNLLCTLTLALTAQKYRGTVNSLSVAFMLGFLPRFMPKISNLIGLTRRERLWLHAGPVLMRVALFSLGAFIWYLSRASSGSLPVIGLALTVVSAMALLLTLNPLSKSSGYHLIAVLLDEPQLRGKAFKALFGRIKGNAYREANDTALMAYGLASILYSVLLFVVALLMIGSWLKLNFSGTGVLVCVLLVGYLSVLTYRKFSSANEMYERALQYERWKRRRLPEDVESKINLKPANKLARYTRRALLLSLLICLFLPYPYEPGGSFVILPVEQQQVATDVDGIVSEVLFNGGEEVQAGQLLARLATGDYESQVRIAEARIAEEQAMVAELKARPRAEEVAVAEQSLQMARTQAQFSRSNYQRHATLLARGGVSAQQAEQAQRQYEVDLMAIQVSAANLALVKTGASADSIAAAEAQVQRWRSERDMYLAKIERSQLRAPMSGKLITLLLKQKTGKYLGPGETFAVIEKANQVFAEIEVPETEIGYVQEGAVLKVKPLAYSDRYFDGRVTQIDANVIENSSGKYVKVLTVIENAQGELKSGMTGYAKVGSEELPVWKAFTRAIFRFIDVELWSWIP
;
A
#
# COMPACT_ATOMS: atom_id res chain seq x y z
N MET A 1 -29.59 46.38 -54.38
CA MET A 1 -28.87 47.18 -53.36
C MET A 1 -29.23 48.63 -53.58
N ASN A 2 -29.91 49.26 -52.62
CA ASN A 2 -30.17 50.71 -52.68
C ASN A 2 -29.02 51.47 -52.01
N GLY A 3 -28.75 52.67 -52.51
CA GLY A 3 -27.46 53.36 -52.47
C GLY A 3 -26.92 53.77 -51.10
N THR A 4 -25.65 54.20 -51.12
CA THR A 4 -24.95 54.85 -50.01
C THR A 4 -25.72 56.06 -49.50
N ILE A 5 -26.25 55.98 -48.28
CA ILE A 5 -26.86 57.12 -47.59
C ILE A 5 -25.85 57.61 -46.54
N SER A 6 -25.47 58.90 -46.60
CA SER A 6 -24.67 59.53 -45.57
C SER A 6 -25.61 60.07 -44.48
N ALA A 7 -25.57 59.49 -43.29
CA ALA A 7 -26.39 59.92 -42.15
C ALA A 7 -25.47 60.30 -40.97
N LYS A 8 -25.58 61.55 -40.53
CA LYS A 8 -24.64 62.23 -39.62
C LYS A 8 -24.91 61.98 -38.13
N GLN A 9 -25.94 61.21 -37.75
CA GLN A 9 -26.31 61.01 -36.33
C GLN A 9 -26.79 59.59 -36.01
N GLN A 10 -26.53 59.17 -34.76
CA GLN A 10 -26.92 57.88 -34.20
C GLN A 10 -28.45 57.73 -34.00
N SER A 11 -29.22 58.81 -34.22
CA SER A 11 -30.70 58.84 -34.12
C SER A 11 -31.44 58.28 -35.33
N ASP A 12 -30.78 58.07 -36.47
CA ASP A 12 -31.45 57.64 -37.72
C ASP A 12 -31.65 56.12 -37.84
N LEU A 13 -31.25 55.34 -36.83
CA LEU A 13 -31.32 53.87 -36.85
C LEU A 13 -32.60 53.26 -36.26
N GLY A 14 -33.49 54.03 -35.61
CA GLY A 14 -34.72 53.52 -35.00
C GLY A 14 -34.49 52.34 -34.03
N ASP A 15 -35.50 51.48 -33.83
CA ASP A 15 -35.47 50.25 -33.01
C ASP A 15 -34.56 49.12 -33.58
N ALA A 16 -33.35 49.47 -34.02
CA ALA A 16 -32.42 48.51 -34.63
C ALA A 16 -31.63 47.72 -33.57
N ARG A 17 -31.74 46.39 -33.58
CA ARG A 17 -31.07 45.49 -32.64
C ARG A 17 -29.74 44.99 -33.21
N LYS A 18 -28.64 45.14 -32.47
CA LYS A 18 -27.32 44.64 -32.91
C LYS A 18 -27.30 43.10 -33.01
N ILE A 19 -26.79 42.57 -34.11
CA ILE A 19 -26.61 41.12 -34.36
C ILE A 19 -25.12 40.78 -34.52
N ALA A 20 -24.77 39.51 -34.31
CA ALA A 20 -23.45 38.99 -34.60
C ALA A 20 -23.04 39.26 -36.07
N THR A 21 -21.83 39.79 -36.25
CA THR A 21 -21.26 40.08 -37.57
C THR A 21 -20.77 38.78 -38.23
N PRO A 22 -21.25 38.45 -39.44
CA PRO A 22 -20.68 37.39 -40.27
C PRO A 22 -19.15 37.41 -40.35
N GLN A 23 -18.48 36.26 -40.19
CA GLN A 23 -17.01 36.19 -40.19
C GLN A 23 -16.36 36.59 -41.53
N LEU A 24 -17.12 36.46 -42.62
CA LEU A 24 -16.68 36.83 -43.97
C LEU A 24 -16.62 38.35 -44.18
N LEU A 25 -17.32 39.13 -43.35
CA LEU A 25 -17.27 40.58 -43.40
C LEU A 25 -15.95 41.11 -42.84
N ARG A 26 -15.54 42.29 -43.32
CA ARG A 26 -14.34 42.98 -42.87
C ARG A 26 -14.40 43.27 -41.37
N LYS A 27 -13.28 43.01 -40.68
CA LYS A 27 -13.14 43.35 -39.24
C LYS A 27 -13.37 44.84 -39.02
N GLY A 28 -14.22 45.17 -38.04
CA GLY A 28 -14.60 46.54 -37.68
C GLY A 28 -16.00 46.95 -38.12
N LEU A 29 -16.67 46.16 -38.97
CA LEU A 29 -18.08 46.37 -39.30
C LEU A 29 -19.00 45.91 -38.16
N SER A 30 -20.17 46.55 -38.03
CA SER A 30 -21.21 46.23 -37.06
C SER A 30 -22.54 45.99 -37.78
N VAL A 31 -23.27 44.95 -37.40
CA VAL A 31 -24.56 44.59 -38.04
C VAL A 31 -25.72 44.86 -37.09
N PHE A 32 -26.77 45.47 -37.62
CA PHE A 32 -28.00 45.78 -36.91
C PHE A 32 -29.20 45.22 -37.67
N LEU A 33 -30.21 44.74 -36.96
CA LEU A 33 -31.49 44.31 -37.50
C LEU A 33 -32.51 45.41 -37.28
N ARG A 34 -33.03 45.98 -38.36
CA ARG A 34 -34.14 46.94 -38.33
C ARG A 34 -35.41 46.22 -38.76
N ASN A 35 -36.47 46.34 -37.97
CA ASN A 35 -37.80 45.84 -38.37
C ASN A 35 -38.33 46.72 -39.51
N GLY A 36 -38.33 46.21 -40.75
CA GLY A 36 -38.91 46.89 -41.91
C GLY A 36 -40.44 46.74 -41.95
N LYS A 37 -41.11 47.49 -42.85
CA LYS A 37 -42.58 47.48 -42.99
C LYS A 37 -43.16 46.14 -43.49
N HIS A 38 -42.37 45.32 -44.19
CA HIS A 38 -42.81 44.03 -44.75
C HIS A 38 -41.87 42.86 -44.46
N GLU A 39 -40.54 43.08 -44.44
CA GLU A 39 -39.54 42.10 -44.01
C GLU A 39 -38.45 42.79 -43.16
N PRO A 40 -37.76 42.06 -42.25
CA PRO A 40 -36.63 42.61 -41.52
C PRO A 40 -35.47 42.97 -42.47
N LEU A 41 -34.83 44.09 -42.20
CA LEU A 41 -33.67 44.60 -42.94
C LEU A 41 -32.42 44.53 -42.06
N TYR A 42 -31.30 44.14 -42.66
CA TYR A 42 -30.01 44.03 -41.98
C TYR A 42 -29.12 45.20 -42.41
N VAL A 43 -28.76 46.06 -41.47
CA VAL A 43 -27.92 47.23 -41.69
C VAL A 43 -26.49 46.92 -41.26
N VAL A 44 -25.57 46.89 -42.20
CA VAL A 44 -24.13 46.79 -41.94
C VAL A 44 -23.58 48.22 -41.86
N ARG A 45 -22.89 48.58 -40.78
CA ARG A 45 -22.32 49.91 -40.55
C ARG A 45 -20.82 49.83 -40.34
N ASP A 46 -20.09 50.73 -41.01
CA ASP A 46 -18.68 50.99 -40.73
C ASP A 46 -18.55 52.18 -39.75
N PRO A 47 -18.04 51.96 -38.52
CA PRO A 47 -17.85 53.02 -37.54
C PRO A 47 -16.83 54.08 -37.96
N SER A 48 -15.93 53.76 -38.90
CA SER A 48 -14.79 54.60 -39.27
C SER A 48 -15.05 55.53 -40.47
N SER A 49 -16.06 55.23 -41.28
CA SER A 49 -16.39 55.97 -42.51
C SER A 49 -17.83 56.49 -42.58
N GLU A 50 -18.64 56.28 -41.53
CA GLU A 50 -20.07 56.65 -41.46
C GLU A 50 -20.95 56.06 -42.58
N LEU A 51 -20.43 55.11 -43.34
CA LEU A 51 -21.17 54.39 -44.39
C LEU A 51 -22.00 53.27 -43.77
N HIS A 52 -23.21 53.09 -44.28
CA HIS A 52 -24.07 51.96 -43.97
C HIS A 52 -24.67 51.36 -45.23
N TRP A 53 -24.90 50.05 -45.18
CA TRP A 53 -25.45 49.23 -46.27
C TRP A 53 -26.64 48.44 -45.76
N GLU A 54 -27.75 48.49 -46.49
CA GLU A 54 -28.96 47.73 -46.15
C GLU A 54 -29.03 46.44 -46.99
N PHE A 55 -29.20 45.32 -46.30
CA PHE A 55 -29.39 44.00 -46.87
C PHE A 55 -30.78 43.48 -46.57
N GLU A 56 -31.43 42.93 -47.59
CA GLU A 56 -32.66 42.16 -47.41
C GLU A 56 -32.36 40.86 -46.65
N THR A 57 -33.39 40.29 -46.01
CA THR A 57 -33.26 39.05 -45.24
C THR A 57 -32.66 37.91 -46.08
N ARG A 58 -33.00 37.84 -47.36
CA ARG A 58 -32.51 36.81 -48.30
C ARG A 58 -31.02 36.97 -48.62
N GLN A 59 -30.59 38.21 -48.86
CA GLN A 59 -29.19 38.53 -49.17
C GLN A 59 -28.29 38.33 -47.95
N PHE A 60 -28.77 38.74 -46.77
CA PHE A 60 -28.05 38.52 -45.53
C PHE A 60 -27.96 37.04 -45.15
N PHE A 61 -29.00 36.25 -45.45
CA PHE A 61 -28.96 34.80 -45.24
C PHE A 61 -27.87 34.12 -46.09
N ILE A 62 -27.67 34.55 -47.33
CA ILE A 62 -26.57 34.04 -48.18
C ILE A 62 -25.22 34.35 -47.53
N LEU A 63 -25.00 35.56 -46.99
CA LEU A 63 -23.80 35.93 -46.24
C LEU A 63 -23.57 35.12 -44.96
N GLU A 64 -24.64 34.72 -44.28
CA GLU A 64 -24.57 33.84 -43.12
C GLU A 64 -24.22 32.40 -43.50
N MET A 65 -24.88 31.86 -44.53
CA MET A 65 -24.67 30.47 -44.96
C MET A 65 -23.34 30.27 -45.68
N LEU A 66 -22.78 31.30 -46.33
CA LEU A 66 -21.41 31.25 -46.87
C LEU A 66 -20.33 31.01 -45.80
N GLN A 67 -20.64 31.13 -44.49
CA GLN A 67 -19.70 30.74 -43.43
C GLN A 67 -19.72 29.24 -43.11
N VAL A 68 -20.74 28.52 -43.58
CA VAL A 68 -21.05 27.14 -43.20
C VAL A 68 -20.98 26.22 -44.41
N ASP A 69 -21.51 26.66 -45.55
CA ASP A 69 -21.62 25.88 -46.78
C ASP A 69 -20.50 26.27 -47.77
N GLU A 70 -19.56 25.35 -47.99
CA GLU A 70 -18.43 25.56 -48.93
C GLU A 70 -18.82 25.30 -50.40
N GLU A 71 -19.90 24.54 -50.64
CA GLU A 71 -20.38 24.18 -51.98
C GLU A 71 -21.70 24.89 -52.33
N PHE A 72 -21.85 25.27 -53.60
CA PHE A 72 -23.05 25.93 -54.11
C PHE A 72 -24.32 25.08 -53.93
N VAL A 73 -24.20 23.75 -54.07
CA VAL A 73 -25.34 22.83 -53.98
C VAL A 73 -25.92 22.81 -52.56
N ALA A 74 -25.05 22.79 -51.53
CA ALA A 74 -25.47 22.86 -50.13
C ALA A 74 -26.12 24.21 -49.79
N LEU A 75 -25.51 25.31 -50.26
CA LEU A 75 -26.04 26.66 -50.09
C LEU A 75 -27.43 26.82 -50.74
N ALA A 76 -27.60 26.34 -51.97
CA ALA A 76 -28.86 26.40 -52.71
C ALA A 76 -29.95 25.58 -52.01
N ALA A 77 -29.63 24.38 -51.51
CA ALA A 77 -30.57 23.55 -50.76
C ALA A 77 -30.96 24.16 -49.40
N SER A 78 -30.04 24.87 -48.74
CA SER A 78 -30.33 25.63 -47.51
C SER A 78 -31.20 26.87 -47.77
N TYR A 79 -30.98 27.55 -48.90
CA TYR A 79 -31.77 28.69 -49.34
C TYR A 79 -33.20 28.29 -49.73
N GLU A 80 -33.35 27.24 -50.54
CA GLU A 80 -34.65 26.73 -50.98
C GLU A 80 -35.51 26.23 -49.81
N ARG A 81 -34.91 25.52 -48.85
CA ARG A 81 -35.62 25.11 -47.62
C ARG A 81 -36.13 26.27 -46.77
N ARG A 82 -35.49 27.45 -46.85
CA ARG A 82 -35.83 28.59 -46.02
C ARG A 82 -36.83 29.53 -46.67
N PHE A 83 -36.71 29.77 -47.97
CA PHE A 83 -37.49 30.77 -48.69
C PHE A 83 -38.41 30.18 -49.77
N SER A 84 -38.39 28.86 -49.99
CA SER A 84 -39.16 28.16 -51.02
C SER A 84 -38.91 28.68 -52.45
N GLU A 85 -37.72 29.21 -52.69
CA GLU A 85 -37.25 29.75 -53.97
C GLU A 85 -35.89 29.16 -54.34
N VAL A 86 -35.61 29.01 -55.64
CA VAL A 86 -34.34 28.45 -56.13
C VAL A 86 -33.30 29.56 -56.27
N LEU A 87 -32.15 29.40 -55.61
CA LEU A 87 -31.01 30.32 -55.76
C LEU A 87 -30.24 30.00 -57.05
N SER A 88 -30.18 30.94 -57.99
CA SER A 88 -29.38 30.78 -59.21
C SER A 88 -27.89 31.12 -58.97
N ARG A 89 -26.99 30.50 -59.73
CA ARG A 89 -25.54 30.77 -59.63
C ARG A 89 -25.21 32.21 -60.06
N ALA A 90 -25.94 32.74 -61.04
CA ALA A 90 -25.79 34.12 -61.51
C ALA A 90 -26.18 35.15 -60.44
N ASP A 91 -27.20 34.87 -59.62
CA ASP A 91 -27.62 35.79 -58.55
C ASP A 91 -26.62 35.80 -57.39
N LEU A 92 -26.04 34.64 -57.05
CA LEU A 92 -24.95 34.55 -56.10
C LEU A 92 -23.71 35.33 -56.57
N GLU A 93 -23.33 35.18 -57.84
CA GLU A 93 -22.20 35.89 -58.43
C GLU A 93 -22.40 37.41 -58.39
N LYS A 94 -23.59 37.90 -58.79
CA LYS A 94 -23.93 39.33 -58.70
C LYS A 94 -23.84 39.86 -57.27
N LEU A 95 -24.29 39.09 -56.28
CA LEU A 95 -24.20 39.46 -54.87
C LEU A 95 -22.74 39.51 -54.40
N LEU A 96 -21.91 38.52 -54.75
CA LEU A 96 -20.50 38.49 -54.39
C LEU A 96 -19.70 39.63 -55.02
N VAL A 97 -19.90 39.91 -56.31
CA VAL A 97 -19.24 41.04 -57.01
C VAL A 97 -19.60 42.36 -56.33
N ASN A 98 -20.88 42.58 -56.02
CA ASN A 98 -21.32 43.79 -55.33
C ASN A 98 -20.69 43.94 -53.93
N LEU A 99 -20.54 42.85 -53.17
CA LEU A 99 -19.91 42.89 -51.85
C LEU A 99 -18.40 43.19 -51.92
N ILE A 100 -17.74 42.74 -52.97
CA ILE A 100 -16.32 43.02 -53.24
C ILE A 100 -16.17 44.50 -53.63
N ASP A 101 -16.99 44.98 -54.56
CA ASP A 101 -16.95 46.38 -55.01
C ASP A 101 -17.27 47.38 -53.89
N GLN A 102 -18.19 47.01 -52.98
CA GLN A 102 -18.49 47.79 -51.78
C GLN A 102 -17.47 47.62 -50.65
N ARG A 103 -16.39 46.85 -50.86
CA ARG A 103 -15.28 46.61 -49.93
C ARG A 103 -15.73 46.04 -48.57
N LEU A 104 -16.76 45.20 -48.57
CA LEU A 104 -17.38 44.65 -47.36
C LEU A 104 -16.77 43.32 -46.90
N LEU A 105 -16.17 42.56 -47.80
CA LEU A 105 -15.56 41.27 -47.49
C LEU A 105 -14.14 41.43 -46.89
N GLY A 106 -13.82 40.60 -45.91
CA GLY A 106 -12.51 40.56 -45.25
C GLY A 106 -11.56 39.51 -45.81
N LEU A 107 -10.33 39.47 -45.29
CA LEU A 107 -9.30 38.47 -45.65
C LEU A 107 -9.77 37.02 -45.51
N ALA A 108 -10.68 36.74 -44.57
CA ALA A 108 -11.27 35.41 -44.37
C ALA A 108 -12.14 34.95 -45.55
N ALA A 109 -12.68 35.88 -46.35
CA ALA A 109 -13.45 35.54 -47.55
C ALA A 109 -12.56 35.07 -48.71
N ALA A 110 -11.28 35.47 -48.75
CA ALA A 110 -10.35 35.06 -49.80
C ALA A 110 -10.09 33.55 -49.83
N SER A 111 -10.22 32.88 -48.67
CA SER A 111 -10.07 31.43 -48.54
C SER A 111 -11.32 30.63 -48.93
N HIS A 112 -12.48 31.28 -49.14
CA HIS A 112 -13.73 30.56 -49.40
C HIS A 112 -13.81 30.02 -50.84
N PRO A 113 -14.19 28.75 -51.08
CA PRO A 113 -14.23 28.15 -52.42
C PRO A 113 -15.12 28.88 -53.42
N LEU A 114 -16.29 29.36 -52.99
CA LEU A 114 -17.23 30.13 -53.84
C LEU A 114 -16.74 31.56 -54.16
N VAL A 115 -15.75 32.08 -53.43
CA VAL A 115 -15.15 33.40 -53.65
C VAL A 115 -13.78 33.29 -54.35
N ALA A 116 -13.25 32.08 -54.50
CA ALA A 116 -11.96 31.80 -55.13
C ALA A 116 -11.77 32.45 -56.53
N PRO A 117 -12.78 32.51 -57.42
CA PRO A 117 -12.65 33.18 -58.72
C PRO A 117 -12.33 34.69 -58.61
N TYR A 118 -12.63 35.31 -57.47
CA TYR A 118 -12.47 36.75 -57.23
C TYR A 118 -11.31 37.08 -56.26
N ARG A 119 -10.47 36.09 -55.92
CA ARG A 119 -9.42 36.21 -54.90
C ARG A 119 -8.42 37.33 -55.20
N GLU A 120 -7.92 37.42 -56.43
CA GLU A 120 -6.92 38.43 -56.81
C GLU A 120 -7.49 39.85 -56.69
N ARG A 121 -8.73 40.05 -57.15
CA ARG A 121 -9.44 41.33 -57.05
C ARG A 121 -9.65 41.75 -55.59
N LEU A 122 -10.07 40.82 -54.74
CA LEU A 122 -10.25 41.04 -53.30
C LEU A 122 -8.93 41.38 -52.59
N GLN A 123 -7.82 40.71 -52.94
CA GLN A 123 -6.50 41.00 -52.38
C GLN A 123 -6.00 42.41 -52.74
N GLN A 124 -6.16 42.82 -54.01
CA GLN A 124 -5.80 44.17 -54.45
C GLN A 124 -6.58 45.26 -53.71
N ASP A 125 -7.89 45.07 -53.51
CA ASP A 125 -8.73 46.04 -52.79
C ASP A 125 -8.41 46.14 -51.29
N LEU A 126 -8.11 45.00 -50.64
CA LEU A 126 -7.67 44.99 -49.24
C LEU A 126 -6.31 45.68 -49.05
N GLN A 127 -5.41 45.54 -50.03
CA GLN A 127 -4.10 46.18 -50.01
C GLN A 127 -4.23 47.70 -50.18
N ARG A 128 -5.09 48.16 -51.09
CA ARG A 128 -5.45 49.59 -51.22
C ARG A 128 -6.06 50.16 -49.94
N LEU A 129 -6.94 49.42 -49.25
CA LEU A 129 -7.52 49.85 -47.96
C LEU A 129 -6.48 49.96 -46.84
N LEU A 130 -5.49 49.06 -46.83
CA LEU A 130 -4.37 49.13 -45.90
C LEU A 130 -3.50 50.36 -46.19
N GLU A 131 -3.19 50.64 -47.45
CA GLU A 131 -2.45 51.84 -47.87
C GLU A 131 -3.21 53.13 -47.54
N GLU A 132 -4.52 53.20 -47.82
CA GLU A 132 -5.38 54.34 -47.43
C GLU A 132 -5.37 54.56 -45.92
N LYS A 133 -5.49 53.48 -45.11
CA LYS A 133 -5.42 53.59 -43.65
C LYS A 133 -4.04 54.06 -43.19
N VAL A 134 -2.96 53.50 -43.74
CA VAL A 134 -1.58 53.90 -43.41
C VAL A 134 -1.32 55.36 -43.78
N ALA A 135 -1.81 55.82 -44.95
CA ALA A 135 -1.74 57.22 -45.36
C ALA A 135 -2.52 58.14 -44.42
N LYS A 136 -3.72 57.73 -43.98
CA LYS A 136 -4.54 58.48 -43.00
C LYS A 136 -3.91 58.53 -41.60
N PHE A 137 -3.14 57.51 -41.22
CA PHE A 137 -2.34 57.51 -39.98
C PHE A 137 -1.06 58.36 -40.11
N ARG A 138 -0.37 58.34 -41.26
CA ARG A 138 0.76 59.25 -41.53
C ARG A 138 0.33 60.72 -41.52
N GLY A 139 -0.78 61.06 -42.19
CA GLY A 139 -1.33 62.42 -42.20
C GLY A 139 -1.86 62.91 -40.84
N LYS A 140 -2.10 62.01 -39.87
CA LYS A 140 -2.41 62.38 -38.48
C LYS A 140 -1.18 62.48 -37.57
N ALA A 141 -0.02 61.97 -38.00
CA ALA A 141 1.23 62.02 -37.25
C ALA A 141 2.08 63.27 -37.57
N GLU A 142 1.80 63.95 -38.68
CA GLU A 142 2.47 65.19 -39.09
C GLU A 142 1.62 66.43 -38.78
N ALA A 143 1.68 66.90 -37.53
CA ALA A 143 1.37 68.28 -37.14
C ALA A 143 2.47 68.77 -36.18
N PRO A 144 2.98 70.01 -36.29
CA PRO A 144 4.37 70.30 -35.96
C PRO A 144 4.57 70.74 -34.50
N GLY A 145 5.55 70.14 -33.84
CA GLY A 145 6.05 70.59 -32.53
C GLY A 145 7.25 69.78 -32.03
N ALA A 146 8.43 70.40 -32.10
CA ALA A 146 9.69 70.07 -31.40
C ALA A 146 10.42 68.74 -31.72
N GLY A 147 11.59 68.89 -32.38
CA GLY A 147 12.90 68.70 -31.74
C GLY A 147 13.28 67.32 -31.16
N GLN A 148 14.41 66.82 -31.66
CA GLN A 148 15.34 65.84 -31.07
C GLN A 148 15.04 64.34 -31.21
N ALA A 149 15.63 63.81 -32.28
CA ALA A 149 16.42 62.58 -32.37
C ALA A 149 16.46 61.65 -31.13
N ALA A 150 15.88 60.46 -31.28
CA ALA A 150 16.30 59.26 -30.57
C ALA A 150 16.18 58.01 -31.46
N LYS A 151 17.34 57.55 -31.92
CA LYS A 151 17.74 56.20 -32.39
C LYS A 151 16.66 55.11 -32.49
N ALA A 152 16.51 54.59 -33.70
CA ALA A 152 15.97 53.26 -33.96
C ALA A 152 16.90 52.16 -33.42
N PRO A 153 16.39 51.08 -32.79
CA PRO A 153 17.14 49.85 -32.63
C PRO A 153 17.03 48.99 -33.90
N ALA A 154 18.18 48.42 -34.25
CA ALA A 154 18.47 47.65 -35.44
C ALA A 154 17.59 46.40 -35.62
N ALA A 155 17.40 46.05 -36.89
CA ALA A 155 16.81 44.82 -37.37
C ALA A 155 17.52 43.58 -36.80
N ALA A 156 16.77 42.70 -36.14
CA ALA A 156 17.20 41.36 -35.82
C ALA A 156 16.84 40.43 -36.99
N ALA A 157 17.90 39.88 -37.59
CA ALA A 157 17.87 38.98 -38.72
C ALA A 157 17.10 37.69 -38.44
N ALA A 158 16.34 37.25 -39.45
CA ALA A 158 15.81 35.90 -39.55
C ALA A 158 16.96 34.90 -39.82
N PRO A 159 17.00 33.72 -39.18
CA PRO A 159 17.96 32.70 -39.56
C PRO A 159 17.48 31.96 -40.81
N ALA A 160 18.44 31.78 -41.71
CA ALA A 160 18.32 31.17 -43.01
C ALA A 160 17.97 29.67 -42.98
N ALA A 161 17.36 29.26 -44.08
CA ALA A 161 17.05 27.89 -44.46
C ALA A 161 18.29 26.97 -44.47
N ARG A 162 18.11 25.72 -44.03
CA ARG A 162 18.93 24.58 -44.47
C ARG A 162 18.03 23.58 -45.20
N SER A 163 18.52 23.19 -46.37
CA SER A 163 17.97 22.27 -47.36
C SER A 163 18.30 20.80 -47.06
N GLY A 164 17.42 19.91 -47.54
CA GLY A 164 17.62 18.47 -47.74
C GLY A 164 17.09 17.63 -46.58
N GLY A 165 16.13 16.72 -46.71
CA GLY A 165 15.54 16.06 -47.87
C GLY A 165 15.35 14.58 -47.50
N ALA A 166 14.11 14.09 -47.47
CA ALA A 166 13.68 12.70 -47.72
C ALA A 166 12.26 12.45 -47.17
N SER A 167 11.33 12.30 -48.11
CA SER A 167 10.15 11.42 -48.09
C SER A 167 9.67 10.83 -46.76
N ASN A 168 8.45 11.19 -46.35
CA ASN A 168 7.38 10.19 -46.34
C ASN A 168 5.99 10.85 -46.42
N ASP A 169 5.30 10.57 -47.52
CA ASP A 169 3.88 10.84 -47.72
C ASP A 169 3.04 10.06 -46.71
N GLY A 170 1.97 10.69 -46.22
CA GLY A 170 1.06 10.10 -45.26
C GLY A 170 -0.08 11.01 -44.81
N ALA A 171 -0.93 11.40 -45.76
CA ALA A 171 -2.35 11.74 -45.59
C ALA A 171 -2.76 12.49 -44.30
N LYS A 172 -2.79 13.84 -44.36
CA LYS A 172 -3.70 14.65 -43.54
C LYS A 172 -4.99 14.90 -44.31
N ALA A 173 -5.85 13.87 -44.36
CA ALA A 173 -7.27 14.03 -44.57
C ALA A 173 -7.95 13.99 -43.21
N GLY A 174 -8.74 15.00 -42.85
CA GLY A 174 -9.44 15.01 -41.57
C GLY A 174 -10.17 16.30 -41.23
N GLY A 175 -11.17 16.63 -42.06
CA GLY A 175 -12.48 17.19 -41.74
C GLY A 175 -12.65 18.10 -40.53
N ASP A 176 -13.19 19.28 -40.82
CA ASP A 176 -13.82 20.20 -39.88
C ASP A 176 -14.82 19.46 -38.98
N GLY A 177 -14.61 19.55 -37.67
CA GLY A 177 -15.28 18.72 -36.67
C GLY A 177 -16.73 19.14 -36.45
N ASP A 178 -17.65 18.34 -36.97
CA ASP A 178 -19.08 18.42 -36.73
C ASP A 178 -19.39 18.44 -35.22
N LYS A 179 -19.88 19.57 -34.70
CA LYS A 179 -20.02 19.83 -33.26
C LYS A 179 -21.15 19.00 -32.66
N LEU A 180 -20.80 17.88 -32.03
CA LEU A 180 -21.70 16.97 -31.30
C LEU A 180 -22.68 17.71 -30.35
N GLN A 181 -23.91 17.22 -30.17
CA GLN A 181 -24.92 17.84 -29.29
C GLN A 181 -24.53 17.83 -27.80
N ALA A 182 -25.08 18.77 -27.01
CA ALA A 182 -24.79 18.97 -25.59
C ALA A 182 -24.92 17.71 -24.73
N GLY A 183 -25.83 16.79 -25.09
CA GLY A 183 -25.98 15.51 -24.40
C GLY A 183 -24.93 14.46 -24.71
N VAL A 184 -24.15 14.64 -25.77
CA VAL A 184 -23.06 13.77 -26.23
C VAL A 184 -21.68 14.29 -25.82
N ARG A 185 -21.57 15.58 -25.47
CA ARG A 185 -20.33 16.28 -25.04
C ARG A 185 -19.84 15.95 -23.62
N GLY A 186 -20.05 14.72 -23.19
CA GLY A 186 -19.66 14.29 -21.85
C GLY A 186 -19.26 12.83 -21.77
N PHE A 187 -19.16 12.16 -22.91
CA PHE A 187 -18.81 10.77 -22.98
C PHE A 187 -17.29 10.63 -23.00
N ALA A 188 -16.75 9.77 -22.15
CA ALA A 188 -15.33 9.48 -22.12
C ALA A 188 -14.91 8.90 -23.50
N GLY A 189 -14.14 9.67 -24.28
CA GLY A 189 -13.64 9.29 -25.61
C GLY A 189 -14.41 9.89 -26.79
N MET A 190 -15.52 10.60 -26.57
CA MET A 190 -16.33 11.19 -27.66
C MET A 190 -16.28 12.73 -27.72
N ASP A 191 -15.57 13.37 -26.79
CA ASP A 191 -15.36 14.83 -26.81
C ASP A 191 -14.11 15.19 -27.61
N ASP A 192 -14.28 15.79 -28.79
CA ASP A 192 -13.20 16.34 -29.62
C ASP A 192 -12.40 17.47 -28.95
N THR A 193 -12.87 17.97 -27.80
CA THR A 193 -12.30 19.13 -27.11
C THR A 193 -11.54 18.78 -25.83
N LEU A 194 -11.54 17.50 -25.43
CA LEU A 194 -10.73 17.05 -24.29
C LEU A 194 -9.25 17.06 -24.71
N GLN A 195 -8.52 18.08 -24.26
CA GLN A 195 -7.06 18.19 -24.32
C GLN A 195 -6.37 17.16 -23.41
N ILE A 196 -6.75 15.89 -23.52
CA ILE A 196 -6.03 14.79 -22.88
C ILE A 196 -4.95 14.36 -23.87
N PRO A 197 -3.68 14.17 -23.46
CA PRO A 197 -2.68 13.58 -24.33
C PRO A 197 -3.17 12.19 -24.76
N VAL A 198 -3.46 12.06 -26.06
CA VAL A 198 -3.92 10.82 -26.68
C VAL A 198 -2.89 10.35 -27.69
N LEU A 199 -2.56 9.07 -27.62
CA LEU A 199 -1.78 8.37 -28.62
C LEU A 199 -2.77 7.68 -29.57
N HIS A 200 -2.86 8.17 -30.81
CA HIS A 200 -3.69 7.54 -31.83
C HIS A 200 -3.04 6.22 -32.29
N LEU A 201 -3.77 5.10 -32.23
CA LEU A 201 -3.26 3.79 -32.63
C LEU A 201 -3.56 3.49 -34.10
N PHE A 202 -4.83 3.23 -34.43
CA PHE A 202 -5.29 2.88 -35.79
C PHE A 202 -6.80 3.12 -35.96
N ASN A 203 -7.29 3.08 -37.21
CA ASN A 203 -8.71 3.17 -37.54
C ASN A 203 -9.38 1.77 -37.51
N PRO A 204 -10.25 1.46 -36.54
CA PRO A 204 -10.78 0.12 -36.35
C PRO A 204 -12.00 -0.20 -37.24
N ARG A 205 -12.43 0.71 -38.11
CA ARG A 205 -13.74 0.61 -38.79
C ARG A 205 -13.93 -0.67 -39.61
N ALA A 206 -12.90 -1.10 -40.35
CA ALA A 206 -12.95 -2.34 -41.14
C ALA A 206 -13.04 -3.59 -40.26
N LEU A 207 -12.21 -3.64 -39.20
CA LEU A 207 -12.19 -4.71 -38.21
C LEU A 207 -13.52 -4.82 -37.48
N LEU A 208 -14.08 -3.70 -37.01
CA LEU A 208 -15.36 -3.66 -36.31
C LEU A 208 -16.52 -4.12 -37.21
N LYS A 209 -16.50 -3.77 -38.50
CA LYS A 209 -17.51 -4.23 -39.46
C LYS A 209 -17.44 -5.76 -39.63
N SER A 210 -16.24 -6.32 -39.75
CA SER A 210 -16.05 -7.78 -39.86
C SER A 210 -16.43 -8.53 -38.58
N MET A 211 -16.19 -7.95 -37.41
CA MET A 211 -16.52 -8.58 -36.13
C MET A 211 -18.01 -8.47 -35.78
N LEU A 212 -18.75 -7.53 -36.38
CA LEU A 212 -20.12 -7.24 -35.97
C LEU A 212 -21.05 -8.45 -36.15
N ASP A 213 -20.90 -9.18 -37.25
CA ASP A 213 -21.72 -10.36 -37.57
C ASP A 213 -21.43 -11.53 -36.62
N TRP A 214 -20.16 -11.69 -36.23
CA TRP A 214 -19.73 -12.72 -35.26
C TRP A 214 -20.13 -12.40 -33.82
N VAL A 215 -20.14 -11.11 -33.46
CA VAL A 215 -20.42 -10.65 -32.10
C VAL A 215 -21.91 -10.39 -31.87
N GLU A 216 -22.71 -10.22 -32.92
CA GLU A 216 -24.16 -10.04 -32.80
C GLU A 216 -24.89 -11.09 -31.93
N PRO A 217 -24.61 -12.41 -32.01
CA PRO A 217 -25.27 -13.39 -31.14
C PRO A 217 -24.99 -13.20 -29.64
N LEU A 218 -23.89 -12.51 -29.26
CA LEU A 218 -23.61 -12.20 -27.84
C LEU A 218 -24.67 -11.30 -27.20
N LYS A 219 -25.53 -10.62 -27.98
CA LYS A 219 -26.67 -9.86 -27.42
C LYS A 219 -27.64 -10.73 -26.62
N TYR A 220 -27.76 -12.02 -26.96
CA TYR A 220 -28.63 -12.96 -26.25
C TYR A 220 -28.03 -13.42 -24.92
N LEU A 221 -26.73 -13.25 -24.72
CA LEU A 221 -26.06 -13.58 -23.46
C LEU A 221 -26.63 -12.76 -22.29
N VAL A 222 -27.20 -11.58 -22.56
CA VAL A 222 -27.87 -10.72 -21.57
C VAL A 222 -28.98 -11.44 -20.80
N PHE A 223 -29.62 -12.46 -21.37
CA PHE A 223 -30.65 -13.25 -20.68
C PHE A 223 -30.07 -14.25 -19.67
N VAL A 224 -28.87 -14.76 -19.93
CA VAL A 224 -28.19 -15.77 -19.08
C VAL A 224 -27.31 -15.11 -18.01
N LEU A 225 -26.85 -13.89 -18.28
CA LEU A 225 -25.89 -13.13 -17.49
C LEU A 225 -26.33 -12.87 -16.03
N PRO A 226 -27.61 -12.60 -15.69
CA PRO A 226 -28.05 -12.46 -14.31
C PRO A 226 -27.90 -13.76 -13.50
N LEU A 227 -28.19 -14.91 -14.11
CA LEU A 227 -28.02 -16.22 -13.47
C LEU A 227 -26.54 -16.49 -13.19
N LEU A 228 -25.67 -16.24 -14.17
CA LEU A 228 -24.22 -16.37 -14.02
C LEU A 228 -23.66 -15.43 -12.95
N LEU A 229 -24.16 -14.20 -12.87
CA LEU A 229 -23.76 -13.23 -11.85
C LEU A 229 -24.13 -13.71 -10.44
N VAL A 230 -25.34 -14.23 -10.24
CA VAL A 230 -25.77 -14.76 -8.93
C VAL A 230 -24.90 -15.94 -8.51
N MET A 231 -24.62 -16.87 -9.43
CA MET A 231 -23.72 -17.99 -9.12
C MET A 231 -22.29 -17.52 -8.82
N ALA A 232 -21.75 -16.60 -9.60
CA ALA A 232 -20.41 -16.04 -9.37
C ALA A 232 -20.31 -15.29 -8.03
N LEU A 233 -21.32 -14.49 -7.68
CA LEU A 233 -21.42 -13.85 -6.37
C LEU A 233 -21.51 -14.90 -5.26
N GLY A 234 -22.30 -15.96 -5.45
CA GLY A 234 -22.39 -17.08 -4.51
C GLY A 234 -21.02 -17.72 -4.25
N ILE A 235 -20.24 -17.99 -5.30
CA ILE A 235 -18.87 -18.54 -5.19
C ILE A 235 -17.95 -17.59 -4.43
N VAL A 236 -17.93 -16.30 -4.79
CA VAL A 236 -17.06 -15.30 -4.17
C VAL A 236 -17.40 -15.05 -2.71
N ILE A 237 -18.70 -14.95 -2.37
CA ILE A 237 -19.16 -14.68 -1.00
C ILE A 237 -18.92 -15.90 -0.10
N SER A 238 -19.22 -17.11 -0.58
CA SER A 238 -19.01 -18.34 0.20
C SER A 238 -17.54 -18.69 0.43
N ASN A 239 -16.65 -18.23 -0.46
CA ASN A 239 -15.21 -18.52 -0.40
C ASN A 239 -14.38 -17.25 -0.20
N PHE A 240 -14.91 -16.26 0.51
CA PHE A 240 -14.28 -14.95 0.63
C PHE A 240 -12.90 -15.00 1.29
N ASP A 241 -12.75 -15.76 2.38
CA ASP A 241 -11.46 -15.93 3.10
C ASP A 241 -10.39 -16.54 2.19
N LEU A 242 -10.79 -17.52 1.39
CA LEU A 242 -9.94 -18.20 0.42
C LEU A 242 -9.53 -17.25 -0.71
N LEU A 243 -10.44 -16.42 -1.20
CA LEU A 243 -10.15 -15.40 -2.18
C LEU A 243 -9.17 -14.36 -1.64
N GLN A 244 -9.36 -13.90 -0.40
CA GLN A 244 -8.48 -12.92 0.23
C GLN A 244 -7.04 -13.45 0.38
N ASN A 245 -6.89 -14.70 0.81
CA ASN A 245 -5.58 -15.34 0.93
C ASN A 245 -4.91 -15.56 -0.44
N ASP A 246 -5.65 -15.99 -1.45
CA ASP A 246 -5.13 -16.17 -2.82
C ASP A 246 -4.76 -14.82 -3.46
N VAL A 247 -5.51 -13.74 -3.19
CA VAL A 247 -5.16 -12.38 -3.63
C VAL A 247 -3.84 -11.94 -2.99
N ALA A 248 -3.66 -12.15 -1.69
CA ALA A 248 -2.45 -11.75 -0.98
C ALA A 248 -1.21 -12.56 -1.42
N SER A 249 -1.37 -13.86 -1.66
CA SER A 249 -0.26 -14.78 -1.95
C SER A 249 0.06 -14.93 -3.44
N ARG A 250 -0.95 -15.04 -4.31
CA ARG A 250 -0.76 -15.34 -5.75
C ARG A 250 -0.78 -14.10 -6.64
N LEU A 251 -1.59 -13.09 -6.30
CA LEU A 251 -1.69 -11.86 -7.13
C LEU A 251 -0.57 -10.85 -6.85
N SER A 252 0.08 -10.94 -5.69
CA SER A 252 1.27 -10.13 -5.35
C SER A 252 2.45 -10.40 -6.28
N GLY A 253 2.59 -11.63 -6.81
CA GLY A 253 3.65 -12.01 -7.75
C GLY A 253 3.62 -11.29 -9.10
N LEU A 254 2.48 -10.74 -9.54
CA LEU A 254 2.40 -9.93 -10.77
C LEU A 254 2.93 -8.50 -10.59
N GLY A 255 3.16 -8.06 -9.35
CA GLY A 255 3.48 -6.67 -9.02
C GLY A 255 2.35 -5.69 -9.38
N PRO A 256 2.42 -4.43 -8.90
CA PRO A 256 1.40 -3.42 -9.18
C PRO A 256 1.36 -3.05 -10.67
N ILE A 257 2.50 -3.02 -11.36
CA ILE A 257 2.59 -2.71 -12.79
C ILE A 257 1.94 -3.81 -13.62
N GLY A 258 2.21 -5.08 -13.30
CA GLY A 258 1.61 -6.22 -14.01
C GLY A 258 0.09 -6.25 -13.85
N GLN A 259 -0.44 -5.89 -12.68
CA GLN A 259 -1.89 -5.76 -12.46
C GLN A 259 -2.51 -4.63 -13.31
N ILE A 260 -1.83 -3.48 -13.43
CA ILE A 260 -2.30 -2.36 -14.27
C ILE A 260 -2.29 -2.75 -15.75
N LEU A 261 -1.22 -3.40 -16.22
CA LEU A 261 -1.12 -3.88 -17.61
C LEU A 261 -2.17 -4.96 -17.90
N PHE A 262 -2.37 -5.90 -16.98
CA PHE A 262 -3.42 -6.91 -17.10
C PHE A 262 -4.80 -6.25 -17.21
N SER A 263 -5.10 -5.28 -16.34
CA SER A 263 -6.36 -4.50 -16.39
C SER A 263 -6.55 -3.75 -17.71
N LEU A 264 -5.47 -3.18 -18.25
CA LEU A 264 -5.47 -2.47 -19.51
C LEU A 264 -5.80 -3.39 -20.70
N PHE A 265 -5.13 -4.53 -20.81
CA PHE A 265 -5.27 -5.42 -21.97
C PHE A 265 -6.42 -6.41 -21.87
N SER A 266 -6.96 -6.66 -20.68
CA SER A 266 -8.13 -7.53 -20.48
C SER A 266 -9.43 -6.71 -20.42
N VAL A 267 -9.80 -6.26 -19.22
CA VAL A 267 -11.10 -5.64 -18.92
C VAL A 267 -11.26 -4.32 -19.68
N ASN A 268 -10.24 -3.47 -19.72
CA ASN A 268 -10.34 -2.15 -20.35
C ASN A 268 -10.48 -2.23 -21.88
N LEU A 269 -9.63 -3.03 -22.54
CA LEU A 269 -9.66 -3.23 -23.98
C LEU A 269 -11.00 -3.84 -24.41
N LEU A 270 -11.45 -4.93 -23.76
CA LEU A 270 -12.70 -5.61 -24.11
C LEU A 270 -13.91 -4.68 -23.95
N CYS A 271 -14.01 -3.94 -22.85
CA CYS A 271 -15.09 -2.97 -22.65
C CYS A 271 -15.09 -1.85 -23.71
N THR A 272 -13.91 -1.45 -24.15
CA THR A 272 -13.73 -0.41 -25.16
C THR A 272 -14.15 -0.90 -26.55
N LEU A 273 -13.82 -2.15 -26.88
CA LEU A 273 -14.29 -2.81 -28.10
C LEU A 273 -15.81 -2.96 -28.09
N THR A 274 -16.42 -3.36 -26.97
CA THR A 274 -17.89 -3.43 -26.84
C THR A 274 -18.54 -2.07 -27.08
N LEU A 275 -17.96 -0.99 -26.54
CA LEU A 275 -18.45 0.37 -26.78
C LEU A 275 -18.36 0.77 -28.27
N ALA A 276 -17.24 0.44 -28.92
CA ALA A 276 -17.03 0.73 -30.34
C ALA A 276 -17.98 -0.08 -31.25
N LEU A 277 -18.18 -1.37 -30.95
CA LEU A 277 -19.10 -2.25 -31.70
C LEU A 277 -20.56 -1.80 -31.57
N THR A 278 -20.99 -1.45 -30.35
CA THR A 278 -22.35 -0.94 -30.10
C THR A 278 -22.58 0.41 -30.79
N ALA A 279 -21.59 1.31 -30.77
CA ALA A 279 -21.66 2.56 -31.51
C ALA A 279 -21.81 2.33 -33.03
N GLN A 280 -20.98 1.46 -33.60
CA GLN A 280 -20.99 1.13 -35.03
C GLN A 280 -22.33 0.51 -35.47
N LYS A 281 -22.95 -0.33 -34.63
CA LYS A 281 -24.26 -0.94 -34.89
C LYS A 281 -25.38 0.10 -35.02
N TYR A 282 -25.39 1.11 -34.14
CA TYR A 282 -26.43 2.14 -34.11
C TYR A 282 -26.07 3.40 -34.93
N ARG A 283 -25.31 3.22 -36.02
CA ARG A 283 -24.94 4.28 -36.98
C ARG A 283 -23.99 5.38 -36.43
N GLY A 284 -23.36 5.14 -35.28
CA GLY A 284 -22.23 5.94 -34.82
C GLY A 284 -20.97 5.61 -35.64
N THR A 285 -20.16 6.61 -35.94
CA THR A 285 -18.91 6.44 -36.71
C THR A 285 -17.71 6.37 -35.78
N VAL A 286 -16.96 5.26 -35.82
CA VAL A 286 -15.73 5.11 -35.02
C VAL A 286 -14.53 5.53 -35.88
N ASN A 287 -13.91 6.66 -35.54
CA ASN A 287 -12.85 7.28 -36.35
C ASN A 287 -11.46 6.75 -36.02
N SER A 288 -11.19 6.48 -34.74
CA SER A 288 -9.90 5.92 -34.29
C SER A 288 -10.02 5.22 -32.93
N LEU A 289 -9.16 4.23 -32.69
CA LEU A 289 -8.88 3.70 -31.36
C LEU A 289 -7.60 4.36 -30.85
N SER A 290 -7.61 4.92 -29.65
CA SER A 290 -6.48 5.67 -29.08
C SER A 290 -6.19 5.22 -27.65
N VAL A 291 -4.95 5.40 -27.18
CA VAL A 291 -4.61 5.29 -25.75
C VAL A 291 -4.59 6.68 -25.14
N ALA A 292 -5.42 6.92 -24.14
CA ALA A 292 -5.45 8.14 -23.37
C ALA A 292 -4.81 7.93 -22.00
N PHE A 293 -4.02 8.90 -21.52
CA PHE A 293 -3.45 8.84 -20.18
C PHE A 293 -4.41 9.46 -19.15
N MET A 294 -5.22 8.62 -18.51
CA MET A 294 -6.09 9.01 -17.42
C MET A 294 -5.24 9.43 -16.21
N LEU A 295 -5.59 10.56 -15.58
CA LEU A 295 -4.80 11.16 -14.48
C LEU A 295 -3.33 11.49 -14.87
N GLY A 296 -3.00 11.48 -16.17
CA GLY A 296 -1.68 11.81 -16.72
C GLY A 296 -0.70 10.64 -16.81
N PHE A 297 -0.94 9.52 -16.12
CA PHE A 297 -0.01 8.37 -16.13
C PHE A 297 -0.68 7.00 -16.30
N LEU A 298 -1.99 6.86 -16.05
CA LEU A 298 -2.69 5.57 -16.24
C LEU A 298 -3.16 5.43 -17.69
N PRO A 299 -2.53 4.57 -18.51
CA PRO A 299 -2.97 4.35 -19.88
C PRO A 299 -4.38 3.72 -19.89
N ARG A 300 -5.19 4.12 -20.86
CA ARG A 300 -6.54 3.59 -21.06
C ARG A 300 -6.91 3.60 -22.54
N PHE A 301 -7.45 2.50 -23.05
CA PHE A 301 -8.01 2.49 -24.41
C PHE A 301 -9.29 3.31 -24.48
N MET A 302 -9.42 4.14 -25.52
CA MET A 302 -10.58 4.99 -25.77
C MET A 302 -10.89 5.05 -27.27
N PRO A 303 -12.15 4.81 -27.69
CA PRO A 303 -12.56 4.95 -29.08
C PRO A 303 -13.07 6.37 -29.35
N LYS A 304 -12.66 6.98 -30.46
CA LYS A 304 -13.19 8.26 -30.95
C LYS A 304 -14.45 8.00 -31.75
N ILE A 305 -15.61 8.43 -31.23
CA ILE A 305 -16.93 8.17 -31.84
C ILE A 305 -17.61 9.49 -32.22
N SER A 306 -18.06 9.61 -33.47
CA SER A 306 -18.81 10.75 -34.03
C SER A 306 -20.21 10.35 -34.53
N ASN A 307 -21.04 11.35 -34.88
CA ASN A 307 -22.41 11.19 -35.42
C ASN A 307 -23.43 10.54 -34.47
N LEU A 308 -23.37 10.88 -33.19
CA LEU A 308 -24.26 10.33 -32.15
C LEU A 308 -25.57 11.13 -31.99
N ILE A 309 -25.77 12.16 -32.81
CA ILE A 309 -26.88 13.12 -32.72
C ILE A 309 -28.24 12.47 -33.05
N GLY A 310 -28.25 11.41 -33.86
CA GLY A 310 -29.47 10.73 -34.32
C GLY A 310 -29.93 9.54 -33.47
N LEU A 311 -29.27 9.25 -32.34
CA LEU A 311 -29.58 8.07 -31.54
C LEU A 311 -30.85 8.23 -30.72
N THR A 312 -31.75 7.26 -30.81
CA THR A 312 -32.94 7.14 -29.96
C THR A 312 -32.56 6.85 -28.51
N ARG A 313 -33.48 7.07 -27.56
CA ARG A 313 -33.26 6.82 -26.12
C ARG A 313 -32.82 5.37 -25.85
N ARG A 314 -33.41 4.39 -26.55
CA ARG A 314 -33.07 2.96 -26.42
C ARG A 314 -31.65 2.65 -26.90
N GLU A 315 -31.22 3.27 -27.99
CA GLU A 315 -29.87 3.06 -28.55
C GLU A 315 -28.81 3.72 -27.65
N ARG A 316 -29.10 4.90 -27.08
CA ARG A 316 -28.24 5.54 -26.06
C ARG A 316 -28.10 4.69 -24.80
N LEU A 317 -29.16 4.00 -24.36
CA LEU A 317 -29.09 3.07 -23.21
C LEU A 317 -28.15 1.90 -23.52
N TRP A 318 -28.29 1.26 -24.69
CA TRP A 318 -27.44 0.13 -25.08
C TRP A 318 -25.96 0.51 -25.21
N LEU A 319 -25.67 1.72 -25.70
CA LEU A 319 -24.31 2.25 -25.80
C LEU A 319 -23.59 2.27 -24.44
N HIS A 320 -24.30 2.54 -23.34
CA HIS A 320 -23.72 2.55 -21.99
C HIS A 320 -23.87 1.24 -21.23
N ALA A 321 -24.96 0.51 -21.46
CA ALA A 321 -25.20 -0.78 -20.84
C ALA A 321 -24.22 -1.84 -21.35
N GLY A 322 -23.83 -1.80 -22.64
CA GLY A 322 -22.91 -2.78 -23.24
C GLY A 322 -21.61 -2.97 -22.45
N PRO A 323 -20.82 -1.91 -22.19
CA PRO A 323 -19.60 -2.02 -21.38
C PRO A 323 -19.85 -2.46 -19.93
N VAL A 324 -21.01 -2.17 -19.34
CA VAL A 324 -21.35 -2.63 -17.97
C VAL A 324 -21.62 -4.13 -17.99
N LEU A 325 -22.44 -4.60 -18.94
CA LEU A 325 -22.72 -6.02 -19.14
C LEU A 325 -21.45 -6.81 -19.44
N MET A 326 -20.53 -6.25 -20.21
CA MET A 326 -19.22 -6.87 -20.46
C MET A 326 -18.40 -7.05 -19.18
N ARG A 327 -18.41 -6.06 -18.27
CA ARG A 327 -17.73 -6.19 -16.96
C ARG A 327 -18.36 -7.26 -16.10
N VAL A 328 -19.69 -7.33 -16.08
CA VAL A 328 -20.42 -8.37 -15.35
C VAL A 328 -20.09 -9.74 -15.93
N ALA A 329 -20.04 -9.91 -17.26
CA ALA A 329 -19.63 -11.15 -17.90
C ALA A 329 -18.20 -11.57 -17.52
N LEU A 330 -17.25 -10.62 -17.56
CA LEU A 330 -15.85 -10.89 -17.20
C LEU A 330 -15.68 -11.21 -15.71
N PHE A 331 -16.46 -10.57 -14.83
CA PHE A 331 -16.50 -10.90 -13.41
C PHE A 331 -16.99 -12.33 -13.19
N SER A 332 -18.14 -12.68 -13.79
CA SER A 332 -18.69 -14.02 -13.65
C SER A 332 -17.75 -15.09 -14.19
N LEU A 333 -17.22 -14.89 -15.40
CA LEU A 333 -16.28 -15.81 -16.04
C LEU A 333 -14.97 -15.93 -15.24
N GLY A 334 -14.43 -14.82 -14.74
CA GLY A 334 -13.26 -14.83 -13.88
C GLY A 334 -13.48 -15.66 -12.61
N ALA A 335 -14.66 -15.54 -11.99
CA ALA A 335 -14.97 -16.21 -10.73
C ALA A 335 -15.07 -17.72 -10.92
N PHE A 336 -15.70 -18.15 -12.02
CA PHE A 336 -15.71 -19.55 -12.41
C PHE A 336 -14.32 -20.07 -12.73
N ILE A 337 -13.52 -19.35 -13.53
CA ILE A 337 -12.16 -19.80 -13.87
C ILE A 337 -11.31 -19.91 -12.62
N TRP A 338 -11.33 -18.91 -11.74
CA TRP A 338 -10.58 -18.94 -10.48
C TRP A 338 -10.96 -20.17 -9.65
N TYR A 339 -12.26 -20.38 -9.41
CA TYR A 339 -12.73 -21.47 -8.56
C TYR A 339 -12.42 -22.85 -9.17
N LEU A 340 -12.71 -23.02 -10.47
CA LEU A 340 -12.57 -24.32 -11.14
C LEU A 340 -11.11 -24.70 -11.40
N SER A 341 -10.25 -23.71 -11.65
CA SER A 341 -8.82 -23.96 -11.90
C SER A 341 -7.97 -23.90 -10.62
N ARG A 342 -8.53 -23.55 -9.46
CA ARG A 342 -7.77 -23.27 -8.22
C ARG A 342 -6.76 -24.35 -7.83
N ALA A 343 -7.13 -25.62 -8.03
CA ALA A 343 -6.30 -26.79 -7.73
C ALA A 343 -5.16 -27.04 -8.74
N SER A 344 -5.17 -26.35 -9.88
CA SER A 344 -4.11 -26.40 -10.87
C SER A 344 -2.94 -25.49 -10.48
N SER A 345 -1.71 -25.95 -10.74
CA SER A 345 -0.47 -25.19 -10.56
C SER A 345 -0.15 -24.22 -11.71
N GLY A 346 -1.03 -24.12 -12.73
CA GLY A 346 -0.83 -23.25 -13.89
C GLY A 346 -1.08 -21.75 -13.64
N SER A 347 -0.97 -20.94 -14.68
CA SER A 347 -1.25 -19.49 -14.66
C SER A 347 -2.76 -19.16 -14.73
N LEU A 348 -3.60 -20.14 -15.08
CA LEU A 348 -5.06 -19.99 -15.18
C LEU A 348 -5.76 -19.49 -13.91
N PRO A 349 -5.41 -19.94 -12.69
CA PRO A 349 -6.04 -19.45 -11.46
C PRO A 349 -5.69 -18.00 -11.18
N VAL A 350 -4.45 -17.59 -11.50
CA VAL A 350 -3.98 -16.21 -11.36
C VAL A 350 -4.71 -15.31 -12.35
N ILE A 351 -4.88 -15.74 -13.60
CA ILE A 351 -5.64 -15.00 -14.62
C ILE A 351 -7.11 -14.88 -14.22
N GLY A 352 -7.75 -15.97 -13.76
CA GLY A 352 -9.14 -15.96 -13.28
C GLY A 352 -9.32 -15.01 -12.09
N LEU A 353 -8.42 -15.07 -11.11
CA LEU A 353 -8.43 -14.21 -9.93
C LEU A 353 -8.14 -12.74 -10.27
N ALA A 354 -7.20 -12.47 -11.17
CA ALA A 354 -6.95 -11.12 -11.64
C ALA A 354 -8.19 -10.58 -12.37
N LEU A 355 -8.85 -11.41 -13.18
CA LEU A 355 -10.06 -11.03 -13.91
C LEU A 355 -11.22 -10.73 -12.97
N THR A 356 -11.45 -11.52 -11.91
CA THR A 356 -12.48 -11.23 -10.90
C THR A 356 -12.24 -9.92 -10.19
N VAL A 357 -11.05 -9.73 -9.62
CA VAL A 357 -10.76 -8.56 -8.79
C VAL A 357 -10.80 -7.28 -9.62
N VAL A 358 -10.16 -7.28 -10.80
CA VAL A 358 -10.12 -6.11 -11.67
C VAL A 358 -11.51 -5.78 -12.22
N SER A 359 -12.29 -6.78 -12.65
CA SER A 359 -13.64 -6.53 -13.16
C SER A 359 -14.61 -6.10 -12.07
N ALA A 360 -14.54 -6.67 -10.86
CA ALA A 360 -15.32 -6.26 -9.70
C ALA A 360 -15.02 -4.80 -9.32
N MET A 361 -13.74 -4.45 -9.18
CA MET A 361 -13.30 -3.09 -8.86
C MET A 361 -13.72 -2.10 -9.97
N ALA A 362 -13.52 -2.47 -11.24
CA ALA A 362 -13.94 -1.65 -12.37
C ALA A 362 -15.45 -1.48 -12.43
N LEU A 363 -16.23 -2.50 -12.07
CA LEU A 363 -17.70 -2.45 -12.04
C LEU A 363 -18.17 -1.53 -10.91
N LEU A 364 -17.66 -1.68 -9.69
CA LEU A 364 -17.99 -0.81 -8.55
C LEU A 364 -17.72 0.66 -8.87
N LEU A 365 -16.57 0.96 -9.49
CA LEU A 365 -16.21 2.33 -9.88
C LEU A 365 -17.03 2.86 -11.06
N THR A 366 -17.40 2.02 -12.04
CA THR A 366 -18.07 2.50 -13.26
C THR A 366 -19.58 2.50 -13.19
N LEU A 367 -20.18 1.63 -12.39
CA LEU A 367 -21.63 1.54 -12.16
C LEU A 367 -22.13 2.62 -11.20
N ASN A 368 -21.25 3.15 -10.34
CA ASN A 368 -21.61 4.21 -9.41
C ASN A 368 -22.05 5.49 -10.17
N PRO A 369 -23.27 5.98 -9.94
CA PRO A 369 -23.80 7.15 -10.64
C PRO A 369 -23.18 8.48 -10.21
N LEU A 370 -22.42 8.52 -9.10
CA LEU A 370 -21.80 9.74 -8.58
C LEU A 370 -20.53 10.13 -9.37
N SER A 371 -19.90 9.19 -10.06
CA SER A 371 -18.78 9.43 -10.98
C SER A 371 -19.24 9.52 -12.43
N LYS A 372 -18.57 10.37 -13.24
CA LYS A 372 -18.86 10.53 -14.69
C LYS A 372 -18.36 9.29 -15.46
N SER A 373 -19.10 8.19 -15.34
CA SER A 373 -18.84 6.87 -15.91
C SER A 373 -20.13 6.27 -16.51
N SER A 374 -20.11 5.00 -16.92
CA SER A 374 -21.27 4.32 -17.54
C SER A 374 -22.55 4.41 -16.69
N GLY A 375 -22.45 4.25 -15.36
CA GLY A 375 -23.59 4.36 -14.44
C GLY A 375 -24.25 5.74 -14.42
N TYR A 376 -23.44 6.81 -14.38
CA TYR A 376 -23.94 8.18 -14.51
C TYR A 376 -24.73 8.39 -15.79
N HIS A 377 -24.21 7.93 -16.92
CA HIS A 377 -24.87 8.13 -18.20
C HIS A 377 -26.14 7.29 -18.35
N LEU A 378 -26.20 6.08 -17.77
CA LEU A 378 -27.43 5.30 -17.74
C LEU A 378 -28.54 6.07 -17.01
N ILE A 379 -28.25 6.64 -15.84
CA ILE A 379 -29.22 7.46 -15.10
C ILE A 379 -29.56 8.75 -15.87
N ALA A 380 -28.57 9.40 -16.49
CA ALA A 380 -28.80 10.60 -17.30
C ALA A 380 -29.77 10.32 -18.48
N VAL A 381 -29.65 9.17 -19.16
CA VAL A 381 -30.56 8.78 -20.25
C VAL A 381 -31.93 8.31 -19.72
N LEU A 382 -31.97 7.69 -18.54
CA LEU A 382 -33.22 7.30 -17.88
C LEU A 382 -34.03 8.53 -17.44
N LEU A 383 -33.37 9.56 -16.90
CA LEU A 383 -33.99 10.82 -16.50
C LEU A 383 -34.18 11.82 -17.65
N ASP A 384 -33.75 11.46 -18.87
CA ASP A 384 -33.69 12.34 -20.06
C ASP A 384 -32.99 13.68 -19.82
N GLU A 385 -32.00 13.67 -18.92
CA GLU A 385 -31.24 14.83 -18.47
C GLU A 385 -29.75 14.67 -18.84
N PRO A 386 -29.33 15.14 -20.02
CA PRO A 386 -28.01 14.83 -20.59
C PRO A 386 -26.80 15.31 -19.77
N GLN A 387 -26.95 16.35 -18.95
CA GLN A 387 -25.88 16.96 -18.17
C GLN A 387 -26.22 17.08 -16.67
N LEU A 388 -26.81 16.02 -16.10
CA LEU A 388 -27.23 15.94 -14.71
C LEU A 388 -26.18 16.44 -13.70
N ARG A 389 -24.91 16.03 -13.84
CA ARG A 389 -23.82 16.45 -12.92
C ARG A 389 -23.43 17.92 -13.08
N GLY A 390 -23.41 18.44 -14.30
CA GLY A 390 -23.11 19.86 -14.56
C GLY A 390 -24.21 20.77 -14.01
N LYS A 391 -25.47 20.37 -14.20
CA LYS A 391 -26.66 21.04 -13.64
C LYS A 391 -26.63 21.03 -12.11
N ALA A 392 -26.33 19.88 -11.51
CA ALA A 392 -26.19 19.72 -10.05
C ALA A 392 -25.08 20.57 -9.43
N PHE A 393 -23.90 20.65 -10.06
CA PHE A 393 -22.83 21.52 -9.59
C PHE A 393 -23.20 23.00 -9.70
N LYS A 394 -23.83 23.41 -10.80
CA LYS A 394 -24.26 24.79 -10.95
C LYS A 394 -25.33 25.18 -9.93
N ALA A 395 -26.29 24.30 -9.63
CA ALA A 395 -27.25 24.48 -8.55
C ALA A 395 -26.54 24.71 -7.20
N LEU A 396 -25.60 23.83 -6.84
CA LEU A 396 -24.83 23.89 -5.60
C LEU A 396 -24.00 25.19 -5.47
N PHE A 397 -23.21 25.53 -6.51
CA PHE A 397 -22.35 26.73 -6.48
C PHE A 397 -23.11 28.02 -6.75
N GLY A 398 -24.24 27.96 -7.46
CA GLY A 398 -25.12 29.10 -7.71
C GLY A 398 -25.65 29.67 -6.40
N ARG A 399 -26.08 28.79 -5.49
CA ARG A 399 -26.53 29.17 -4.14
C ARG A 399 -25.41 29.73 -3.27
N ILE A 400 -24.24 29.10 -3.29
CA ILE A 400 -23.05 29.57 -2.54
C ILE A 400 -22.61 30.96 -3.03
N LYS A 401 -22.74 31.25 -4.32
CA LYS A 401 -22.39 32.55 -4.92
C LYS A 401 -23.50 33.60 -4.89
N GLY A 402 -24.65 33.31 -4.27
CA GLY A 402 -25.77 34.25 -4.15
C GLY A 402 -26.57 34.49 -5.44
N ASN A 403 -26.43 33.65 -6.46
CA ASN A 403 -27.23 33.75 -7.69
C ASN A 403 -28.59 33.07 -7.51
N ALA A 404 -29.67 33.74 -7.93
CA ALA A 404 -31.04 33.21 -7.93
C ALA A 404 -31.25 32.14 -9.02
N TYR A 405 -30.59 30.99 -8.89
CA TYR A 405 -30.90 29.82 -9.71
C TYR A 405 -32.19 29.17 -9.17
N ARG A 406 -33.30 29.22 -9.91
CA ARG A 406 -34.56 28.58 -9.55
C ARG A 406 -35.05 27.70 -10.69
N GLU A 407 -34.90 26.39 -10.53
CA GLU A 407 -35.59 25.36 -11.31
C GLU A 407 -36.42 24.47 -10.36
N ALA A 408 -37.36 23.70 -10.93
CA ALA A 408 -38.42 22.99 -10.20
C ALA A 408 -37.95 21.96 -9.14
N ASN A 409 -36.67 21.55 -9.10
CA ASN A 409 -36.11 20.57 -8.15
C ASN A 409 -34.64 20.88 -7.78
N ASP A 410 -34.36 22.11 -7.37
CA ASP A 410 -33.00 22.57 -7.00
C ASP A 410 -32.38 21.76 -5.85
N THR A 411 -33.19 21.33 -4.86
CA THR A 411 -32.73 20.60 -3.67
C THR A 411 -32.17 19.21 -3.98
N ALA A 412 -32.87 18.42 -4.80
CA ALA A 412 -32.42 17.08 -5.21
C ALA A 412 -31.14 17.15 -6.06
N LEU A 413 -31.05 18.14 -6.95
CA LEU A 413 -29.86 18.40 -7.76
C LEU A 413 -28.68 18.84 -6.90
N MET A 414 -28.90 19.69 -5.89
CA MET A 414 -27.86 20.08 -4.92
C MET A 414 -27.37 18.88 -4.10
N ALA A 415 -28.27 18.04 -3.59
CA ALA A 415 -27.92 16.84 -2.84
C ALA A 415 -27.07 15.87 -3.67
N TYR A 416 -27.45 15.64 -4.93
CA TYR A 416 -26.66 14.85 -5.88
C TYR A 416 -25.30 15.49 -6.20
N GLY A 417 -25.26 16.82 -6.36
CA GLY A 417 -24.02 17.56 -6.56
C GLY A 417 -23.05 17.43 -5.38
N LEU A 418 -23.54 17.57 -4.16
CA LEU A 418 -22.77 17.39 -2.93
C LEU A 418 -22.28 15.95 -2.79
N ALA A 419 -23.15 14.95 -3.01
CA ALA A 419 -22.78 13.54 -2.99
C ALA A 419 -21.70 13.19 -4.03
N SER A 420 -21.78 13.79 -5.23
CA SER A 420 -20.76 13.59 -6.27
C SER A 420 -19.40 14.21 -5.91
N ILE A 421 -19.39 15.34 -5.19
CA ILE A 421 -18.15 15.94 -4.66
C ILE A 421 -17.56 15.07 -3.56
N LEU A 422 -18.36 14.69 -2.56
CA LEU A 422 -17.92 13.81 -1.46
C LEU A 422 -17.35 12.50 -1.99
N TYR A 423 -18.02 11.87 -2.96
CA TYR A 423 -17.51 10.65 -3.59
C TYR A 423 -16.21 10.87 -4.36
N SER A 424 -16.06 12.00 -5.06
CA SER A 424 -14.80 12.33 -5.75
C SER A 424 -13.64 12.56 -4.76
N VAL A 425 -13.92 13.18 -3.61
CA VAL A 425 -12.95 13.36 -2.51
C VAL A 425 -12.61 12.01 -1.86
N LEU A 426 -13.60 11.16 -1.61
CA LEU A 426 -13.40 9.81 -1.08
C LEU A 426 -12.47 8.99 -1.98
N LEU A 427 -12.73 8.96 -3.29
CA LEU A 427 -11.90 8.25 -4.25
C LEU A 427 -10.46 8.82 -4.26
N PHE A 428 -10.32 10.14 -4.19
CA PHE A 428 -9.01 10.80 -4.08
C PHE A 428 -8.25 10.39 -2.81
N VAL A 429 -8.92 10.39 -1.65
CA VAL A 429 -8.32 9.99 -0.37
C VAL A 429 -7.93 8.51 -0.39
N VAL A 430 -8.80 7.62 -0.89
CA VAL A 430 -8.48 6.19 -1.00
C VAL A 430 -7.28 5.96 -1.93
N ALA A 431 -7.22 6.64 -3.07
CA ALA A 431 -6.07 6.58 -3.97
C ALA A 431 -4.79 7.09 -3.29
N LEU A 432 -4.88 8.17 -2.51
CA LEU A 432 -3.76 8.74 -1.75
C LEU A 432 -3.27 7.77 -0.66
N LEU A 433 -4.19 7.11 0.06
CA LEU A 433 -3.84 6.10 1.06
C LEU A 433 -3.19 4.87 0.43
N MET A 434 -3.70 4.38 -0.70
CA MET A 434 -3.12 3.24 -1.42
C MET A 434 -1.70 3.56 -1.92
N ILE A 435 -1.55 4.70 -2.58
CA ILE A 435 -0.25 5.18 -3.09
C ILE A 435 0.69 5.44 -1.91
N GLY A 436 0.25 6.12 -0.87
CA GLY A 436 1.04 6.39 0.33
C GLY A 436 1.52 5.14 1.06
N SER A 437 0.66 4.12 1.17
CA SER A 437 1.04 2.82 1.74
C SER A 437 2.12 2.13 0.90
N TRP A 438 1.95 2.11 -0.43
CA TRP A 438 2.95 1.54 -1.34
C TRP A 438 4.29 2.30 -1.32
N LEU A 439 4.25 3.64 -1.27
CA LEU A 439 5.46 4.46 -1.18
C LEU A 439 6.19 4.27 0.16
N LYS A 440 5.45 4.12 1.26
CA LYS A 440 6.05 3.88 2.59
C LYS A 440 6.85 2.58 2.62
N LEU A 441 6.30 1.52 2.03
CA LEU A 441 6.94 0.19 2.01
C LEU A 441 8.22 0.16 1.15
N ASN A 442 8.24 0.88 0.02
CA ASN A 442 9.33 0.76 -0.95
C ASN A 442 10.40 1.86 -0.80
N PHE A 443 10.03 3.05 -0.33
CA PHE A 443 10.86 4.25 -0.44
C PHE A 443 11.07 5.01 0.90
N SER A 444 10.57 4.48 2.02
CA SER A 444 10.71 5.06 3.36
C SER A 444 10.41 6.58 3.36
N GLY A 445 11.28 7.41 3.97
CA GLY A 445 11.11 8.87 4.07
C GLY A 445 11.02 9.59 2.71
N THR A 446 11.68 9.09 1.67
CA THR A 446 11.59 9.69 0.31
C THR A 446 10.21 9.53 -0.31
N GLY A 447 9.45 8.52 0.14
CA GLY A 447 8.06 8.31 -0.24
C GLY A 447 7.16 9.49 0.11
N VAL A 448 7.48 10.25 1.17
CA VAL A 448 6.72 11.43 1.58
C VAL A 448 6.84 12.54 0.54
N LEU A 449 8.03 12.78 -0.01
CA LEU A 449 8.25 13.84 -0.99
C LEU A 449 7.54 13.54 -2.30
N VAL A 450 7.67 12.30 -2.79
CA VAL A 450 6.94 11.84 -3.99
C VAL A 450 5.43 11.88 -3.75
N CYS A 451 4.95 11.50 -2.56
CA CYS A 451 3.54 11.61 -2.19
C CYS A 451 3.07 13.07 -2.22
N VAL A 452 3.80 14.01 -1.62
CA VAL A 452 3.44 15.44 -1.62
C VAL A 452 3.42 16.01 -3.05
N LEU A 453 4.41 15.68 -3.88
CA LEU A 453 4.43 16.10 -5.29
C LEU A 453 3.25 15.50 -6.07
N LEU A 454 2.97 14.21 -5.86
CA LEU A 454 1.88 13.50 -6.52
C LEU A 454 0.52 14.01 -6.05
N VAL A 455 0.35 14.31 -4.76
CA VAL A 455 -0.85 14.95 -4.20
C VAL A 455 -1.01 16.34 -4.79
N GLY A 456 0.04 17.17 -4.82
CA GLY A 456 0.00 18.48 -5.46
C GLY A 456 -0.39 18.38 -6.93
N TYR A 457 0.21 17.46 -7.67
CA TYR A 457 -0.11 17.19 -9.07
C TYR A 457 -1.57 16.72 -9.26
N LEU A 458 -2.03 15.73 -8.50
CA LEU A 458 -3.39 15.20 -8.57
C LEU A 458 -4.42 16.24 -8.11
N SER A 459 -4.11 17.08 -7.12
CA SER A 459 -4.96 18.19 -6.68
C SER A 459 -5.09 19.25 -7.77
N VAL A 460 -3.98 19.60 -8.45
CA VAL A 460 -4.02 20.51 -9.61
C VAL A 460 -4.84 19.89 -10.74
N LEU A 461 -4.65 18.60 -11.05
CA LEU A 461 -5.44 17.91 -12.07
C LEU A 461 -6.93 17.87 -11.73
N THR A 462 -7.27 17.57 -10.47
CA THR A 462 -8.66 17.50 -9.99
C THR A 462 -9.30 18.88 -10.03
N TYR A 463 -8.58 19.92 -9.60
CA TYR A 463 -9.03 21.31 -9.72
C TYR A 463 -9.25 21.73 -11.18
N ARG A 464 -8.32 21.41 -12.09
CA ARG A 464 -8.46 21.72 -13.53
C ARG A 464 -9.66 21.00 -14.14
N LYS A 465 -9.86 19.71 -13.84
CA LYS A 465 -11.03 18.94 -14.28
C LYS A 465 -12.33 19.52 -13.73
N PHE A 466 -12.35 19.88 -12.46
CA PHE A 466 -13.52 20.48 -11.82
C PHE A 466 -13.89 21.83 -12.44
N SER A 467 -12.91 22.72 -12.64
CA SER A 467 -13.10 24.00 -13.31
C SER A 467 -13.62 23.82 -14.75
N SER A 468 -13.05 22.86 -15.49
CA SER A 468 -13.49 22.57 -16.87
C SER A 468 -14.92 22.04 -16.94
N ALA A 469 -15.41 21.34 -15.91
CA ALA A 469 -16.78 20.81 -15.90
C ALA A 469 -17.84 21.94 -15.83
N ASN A 470 -17.56 23.00 -15.07
CA ASN A 470 -18.44 24.18 -15.03
C ASN A 470 -18.42 24.95 -16.37
N GLU A 471 -17.24 25.12 -16.97
CA GLU A 471 -17.09 25.75 -18.29
C GLU A 471 -17.79 24.95 -19.40
N MET A 472 -17.73 23.61 -19.36
CA MET A 472 -18.39 22.72 -20.33
C MET A 472 -19.92 22.86 -20.28
N TYR A 473 -20.50 22.92 -19.08
CA TYR A 473 -21.94 23.13 -18.92
C TYR A 473 -22.38 24.52 -19.41
N GLU A 474 -21.60 25.57 -19.11
CA GLU A 474 -21.85 26.92 -19.63
C GLU A 474 -21.78 26.98 -21.16
N ARG A 475 -20.79 26.32 -21.78
CA ARG A 475 -20.67 26.19 -23.24
C ARG A 475 -21.79 25.37 -23.87
N ALA A 476 -22.25 24.31 -23.20
CA ALA A 476 -23.36 23.49 -23.67
C ALA A 476 -24.69 24.26 -23.63
N LEU A 477 -24.94 25.02 -22.58
CA LEU A 477 -26.05 25.96 -22.51
C LEU A 477 -25.93 27.07 -23.57
N GLN A 478 -24.73 27.62 -23.81
CA GLN A 478 -24.51 28.60 -24.88
C GLN A 478 -24.86 28.00 -26.25
N TYR A 479 -24.50 26.74 -26.50
CA TYR A 479 -24.85 26.03 -27.73
C TYR A 479 -26.35 25.75 -27.85
N GLU A 480 -27.01 25.29 -26.77
CA GLU A 480 -28.48 25.13 -26.77
C GLU A 480 -29.21 26.47 -26.95
N ARG A 481 -28.73 27.55 -26.32
CA ARG A 481 -29.28 28.90 -26.45
C ARG A 481 -29.07 29.48 -27.86
N TRP A 482 -27.91 29.21 -28.47
CA TRP A 482 -27.63 29.52 -29.86
C TRP A 482 -28.56 28.76 -30.80
N LYS A 483 -28.71 27.43 -30.61
CA LYS A 483 -29.69 26.61 -31.34
C LYS A 483 -31.12 27.12 -31.16
N ARG A 484 -31.46 27.60 -29.96
CA ARG A 484 -32.76 28.21 -29.63
C ARG A 484 -32.77 29.74 -29.73
N ARG A 485 -32.00 30.38 -30.64
CA ARG A 485 -32.08 31.83 -31.00
C ARG A 485 -32.54 32.82 -29.90
N ARG A 486 -32.07 32.69 -28.65
CA ARG A 486 -32.31 33.64 -27.55
C ARG A 486 -30.97 33.97 -26.90
N LEU A 487 -30.49 35.19 -27.07
CA LEU A 487 -29.42 35.75 -26.24
C LEU A 487 -30.02 36.26 -24.92
N PRO A 488 -29.41 36.00 -23.75
CA PRO A 488 -29.70 36.79 -22.56
C PRO A 488 -29.09 38.19 -22.71
N GLU A 489 -29.81 39.22 -22.27
CA GLU A 489 -29.38 40.63 -22.31
C GLU A 489 -28.10 40.92 -21.47
N ASP A 490 -27.66 40.01 -20.59
CA ASP A 490 -26.70 40.39 -19.53
C ASP A 490 -25.31 39.72 -19.56
N VAL A 491 -24.91 39.05 -20.65
CA VAL A 491 -23.66 38.24 -20.64
C VAL A 491 -22.50 38.83 -21.45
N GLU A 492 -22.68 39.90 -22.20
CA GLU A 492 -21.55 40.59 -22.86
C GLU A 492 -20.57 41.24 -21.86
N SER A 493 -20.97 41.46 -20.60
CA SER A 493 -20.12 42.08 -19.57
C SER A 493 -19.24 41.10 -18.76
N LYS A 494 -19.31 39.78 -19.01
CA LYS A 494 -18.48 38.77 -18.30
C LYS A 494 -17.52 37.99 -19.19
N ILE A 495 -17.21 38.47 -20.38
CA ILE A 495 -15.96 38.14 -21.08
C ILE A 495 -14.87 39.12 -20.61
N ASN A 496 -14.76 39.31 -19.29
CA ASN A 496 -13.56 39.90 -18.73
C ASN A 496 -12.48 38.83 -18.82
N LEU A 497 -11.52 39.06 -19.73
CA LEU A 497 -10.15 38.57 -19.63
C LEU A 497 -9.78 38.56 -18.16
N LYS A 498 -9.64 37.37 -17.54
CA LYS A 498 -9.13 37.26 -16.17
C LYS A 498 -7.83 38.09 -16.15
N PRO A 499 -7.75 39.22 -15.42
CA PRO A 499 -6.51 39.96 -15.37
C PRO A 499 -5.46 38.99 -14.83
N ALA A 500 -4.32 38.89 -15.52
CA ALA A 500 -3.24 38.02 -15.10
C ALA A 500 -2.72 38.51 -13.74
N ASN A 501 -3.31 38.01 -12.65
CA ASN A 501 -3.03 38.40 -11.27
C ASN A 501 -1.52 38.42 -11.05
N LYS A 502 -0.91 39.62 -11.11
CA LYS A 502 0.52 39.81 -10.89
C LYS A 502 0.89 39.31 -9.48
N LEU A 503 0.02 39.56 -8.51
CA LEU A 503 0.11 39.05 -7.14
C LEU A 503 0.19 37.52 -7.06
N ALA A 504 -0.63 36.79 -7.82
CA ALA A 504 -0.58 35.32 -7.86
C ALA A 504 0.72 34.78 -8.49
N ARG A 505 1.36 35.54 -9.38
CA ARG A 505 2.70 35.20 -9.92
C ARG A 505 3.80 35.44 -8.89
N TYR A 506 3.75 36.55 -8.15
CA TYR A 506 4.72 36.83 -7.08
C TYR A 506 4.58 35.87 -5.91
N THR A 507 3.36 35.54 -5.46
CA THR A 507 3.16 34.55 -4.40
C THR A 507 3.63 33.16 -4.83
N ARG A 508 3.41 32.76 -6.09
CA ARG A 508 3.92 31.49 -6.62
C ARG A 508 5.45 31.47 -6.70
N ARG A 509 6.10 32.58 -7.08
CA ARG A 509 7.56 32.71 -7.07
C ARG A 509 8.13 32.73 -5.66
N ALA A 510 7.52 33.47 -4.75
CA ALA A 510 7.92 33.51 -3.34
C ALA A 510 7.77 32.14 -2.67
N LEU A 511 6.70 31.40 -3.00
CA LEU A 511 6.47 30.03 -2.51
C LEU A 511 7.49 29.03 -3.09
N LEU A 512 7.87 29.20 -4.36
CA LEU A 512 8.95 28.40 -4.95
C LEU A 512 10.32 28.73 -4.33
N LEU A 513 10.58 30.02 -4.05
CA LEU A 513 11.81 30.46 -3.40
C LEU A 513 11.86 29.98 -1.94
N SER A 514 10.75 30.03 -1.21
CA SER A 514 10.66 29.49 0.16
C SER A 514 10.83 27.98 0.18
N LEU A 515 10.24 27.26 -0.79
CA LEU A 515 10.44 25.82 -0.94
C LEU A 515 11.91 25.48 -1.23
N LEU A 516 12.58 26.28 -2.07
CA LEU A 516 14.01 26.14 -2.36
C LEU A 516 14.86 26.33 -1.11
N ILE A 517 14.57 27.37 -0.31
CA ILE A 517 15.28 27.63 0.96
C ILE A 517 15.04 26.48 1.94
N CYS A 518 13.79 25.99 2.07
CA CYS A 518 13.46 24.83 2.91
C CYS A 518 14.24 23.57 2.54
N LEU A 519 14.65 23.40 1.28
CA LEU A 519 15.42 22.25 0.83
C LEU A 519 16.84 22.18 1.44
N PHE A 520 17.40 23.32 1.86
CA PHE A 520 18.77 23.42 2.40
C PHE A 520 18.82 23.58 3.92
N LEU A 521 17.68 23.62 4.61
CA LEU A 521 17.68 23.63 6.08
C LEU A 521 18.21 22.30 6.65
N PRO A 522 18.91 22.35 7.80
CA PRO A 522 19.31 21.15 8.52
C PRO A 522 18.07 20.42 9.05
N TYR A 523 17.98 19.13 8.77
CA TYR A 523 16.89 18.25 9.21
C TYR A 523 17.47 17.13 10.09
N PRO A 524 17.01 16.97 11.34
CA PRO A 524 17.40 15.85 12.19
C PRO A 524 16.77 14.58 11.62
N TYR A 525 17.55 13.82 10.86
CA TYR A 525 17.10 12.57 10.30
C TYR A 525 17.11 11.52 11.41
N GLU A 526 15.99 10.84 11.60
CA GLU A 526 15.85 9.80 12.62
C GLU A 526 15.47 8.48 11.93
N PRO A 527 16.41 7.59 11.55
CA PRO A 527 16.08 6.28 11.00
C PRO A 527 15.26 5.48 12.02
N GLY A 528 14.27 4.73 11.54
CA GLY A 528 13.28 4.15 12.44
C GLY A 528 12.79 2.77 12.00
N GLY A 529 12.43 1.96 13.00
CA GLY A 529 12.07 0.55 12.83
C GLY A 529 10.97 0.12 13.79
N SER A 530 10.30 -0.99 13.48
CA SER A 530 9.52 -1.73 14.48
C SER A 530 10.45 -2.18 15.60
N PHE A 531 9.97 -2.24 16.83
CA PHE A 531 10.73 -2.84 17.92
C PHE A 531 9.88 -3.80 18.75
N VAL A 532 10.57 -4.71 19.44
CA VAL A 532 10.03 -5.60 20.45
C VAL A 532 10.80 -5.42 21.75
N ILE A 533 10.09 -5.31 22.87
CA ILE A 533 10.71 -5.25 24.20
C ILE A 533 11.08 -6.65 24.66
N LEU A 534 12.33 -6.81 25.09
CA LEU A 534 12.88 -8.04 25.66
C LEU A 534 13.35 -7.77 27.10
N PRO A 535 13.32 -8.76 27.99
CA PRO A 535 13.93 -8.64 29.30
C PRO A 535 15.44 -8.54 29.19
N VAL A 536 16.08 -7.79 30.11
CA VAL A 536 17.55 -7.75 30.19
C VAL A 536 18.11 -9.10 30.64
N GLU A 537 17.42 -9.74 31.57
CA GLU A 537 17.82 -11.01 32.15
C GLU A 537 16.55 -11.83 32.40
N GLN A 538 16.53 -13.05 31.87
CA GLN A 538 15.43 -14.00 32.00
C GLN A 538 16.01 -15.35 32.43
N GLN A 539 15.48 -15.92 33.50
CA GLN A 539 15.88 -17.24 33.95
C GLN A 539 14.66 -18.12 34.21
N GLN A 540 14.76 -19.36 33.74
CA GLN A 540 13.74 -20.38 33.97
C GLN A 540 14.07 -21.15 35.24
N VAL A 541 13.08 -21.31 36.11
CA VAL A 541 13.12 -22.20 37.27
C VAL A 541 12.57 -23.55 36.82
N ALA A 542 13.46 -24.52 36.64
CA ALA A 542 13.10 -25.90 36.32
C ALA A 542 13.37 -26.81 37.53
N THR A 543 12.78 -28.01 37.51
CA THR A 543 13.08 -29.03 38.52
C THR A 543 14.20 -29.95 38.10
N ASP A 544 15.10 -30.29 39.02
CA ASP A 544 16.18 -31.27 38.80
C ASP A 544 15.73 -32.71 39.09
N VAL A 545 14.67 -32.86 39.89
CA VAL A 545 14.11 -34.15 40.31
C VAL A 545 12.66 -34.24 39.90
N ASP A 546 12.16 -35.46 39.71
CA ASP A 546 10.77 -35.67 39.36
C ASP A 546 9.89 -35.72 40.62
N GLY A 547 8.65 -35.24 40.51
CA GLY A 547 7.73 -35.25 41.64
C GLY A 547 6.46 -34.45 41.43
N ILE A 548 5.50 -34.65 42.32
CA ILE A 548 4.25 -33.91 42.35
C ILE A 548 4.46 -32.62 43.15
N VAL A 549 4.00 -31.48 42.64
CA VAL A 549 4.02 -30.20 43.36
C VAL A 549 3.09 -30.27 44.56
N SER A 550 3.63 -30.23 45.78
CA SER A 550 2.86 -30.31 47.02
C SER A 550 2.33 -28.95 47.45
N GLU A 551 3.14 -27.91 47.34
CA GLU A 551 2.81 -26.56 47.77
C GLU A 551 3.41 -25.52 46.84
N VAL A 552 2.64 -24.47 46.54
CA VAL A 552 3.09 -23.31 45.76
C VAL A 552 2.82 -22.03 46.57
N LEU A 553 3.87 -21.28 46.86
CA LEU A 553 3.82 -20.10 47.72
C LEU A 553 3.40 -18.82 46.97
N PHE A 554 3.68 -18.75 45.67
CA PHE A 554 3.46 -17.56 44.83
C PHE A 554 2.41 -17.82 43.75
N ASN A 555 1.64 -16.79 43.37
CA ASN A 555 0.64 -16.95 42.30
C ASN A 555 1.14 -16.48 40.91
N GLY A 556 2.26 -15.74 40.87
CA GLY A 556 2.80 -15.14 39.65
C GLY A 556 2.47 -13.64 39.53
N GLY A 557 3.40 -12.85 39.02
CA GLY A 557 3.32 -11.39 38.95
C GLY A 557 3.99 -10.65 40.11
N GLU A 558 4.37 -11.35 41.17
CA GLU A 558 5.04 -10.81 42.36
C GLU A 558 6.57 -10.74 42.16
N GLU A 559 7.24 -9.86 42.91
CA GLU A 559 8.70 -9.80 42.97
C GLU A 559 9.23 -10.83 43.98
N VAL A 560 10.33 -11.49 43.61
CA VAL A 560 11.02 -12.49 44.41
C VAL A 560 12.50 -12.17 44.52
N GLN A 561 13.10 -12.57 45.63
CA GLN A 561 14.54 -12.45 45.88
C GLN A 561 15.27 -13.74 45.50
N ALA A 562 16.54 -13.62 45.15
CA ALA A 562 17.40 -14.78 44.90
C ALA A 562 17.43 -15.71 46.14
N GLY A 563 17.27 -17.01 45.93
CA GLY A 563 17.21 -18.05 46.96
C GLY A 563 15.83 -18.24 47.61
N GLN A 564 14.85 -17.39 47.31
CA GLN A 564 13.51 -17.47 47.90
C GLN A 564 12.78 -18.73 47.42
N LEU A 565 12.13 -19.43 48.35
CA LEU A 565 11.38 -20.65 48.06
C LEU A 565 10.09 -20.32 47.30
N LEU A 566 9.90 -20.94 46.13
CA LEU A 566 8.73 -20.73 45.28
C LEU A 566 7.70 -21.85 45.43
N ALA A 567 8.17 -23.09 45.44
CA ALA A 567 7.34 -24.27 45.54
C ALA A 567 8.11 -25.46 46.15
N ARG A 568 7.37 -26.44 46.65
CA ARG A 568 7.90 -27.71 47.14
C ARG A 568 7.30 -28.85 46.35
N LEU A 569 8.12 -29.86 46.05
CA LEU A 569 7.63 -31.15 45.56
C LEU A 569 7.34 -32.08 46.74
N ALA A 570 6.56 -33.12 46.52
CA ALA A 570 6.30 -34.15 47.50
C ALA A 570 7.57 -34.97 47.77
N THR A 571 8.00 -35.04 49.03
CA THR A 571 9.25 -35.69 49.46
C THR A 571 9.06 -37.01 50.19
N GLY A 572 7.82 -37.48 50.37
CA GLY A 572 7.51 -38.63 51.22
C GLY A 572 8.26 -39.92 50.88
N ASP A 573 8.48 -40.17 49.58
CA ASP A 573 9.26 -41.31 49.11
C ASP A 573 10.74 -41.17 49.49
N TYR A 574 11.33 -39.98 49.29
CA TYR A 574 12.73 -39.72 49.65
C TYR A 574 12.96 -39.73 51.17
N GLU A 575 12.04 -39.17 51.95
CA GLU A 575 12.11 -39.23 53.41
C GLU A 575 12.04 -40.68 53.92
N SER A 576 11.25 -41.52 53.26
CA SER A 576 11.19 -42.95 53.59
C SER A 576 12.51 -43.66 53.27
N GLN A 577 13.16 -43.32 52.16
CA GLN A 577 14.49 -43.86 51.84
C GLN A 577 15.57 -43.37 52.81
N VAL A 578 15.52 -42.12 53.28
CA VAL A 578 16.41 -41.61 54.34
C VAL A 578 16.24 -42.46 55.61
N ARG A 579 14.99 -42.73 56.04
CA ARG A 579 14.73 -43.58 57.22
C ARG A 579 15.26 -45.00 57.05
N ILE A 580 15.12 -45.60 55.86
CA ILE A 580 15.68 -46.93 55.55
C ILE A 580 17.21 -46.90 55.64
N ALA A 581 17.85 -45.89 55.05
CA ALA A 581 19.30 -45.74 55.09
C ALA A 581 19.82 -45.51 56.52
N GLU A 582 19.12 -44.71 57.33
CA GLU A 582 19.46 -44.50 58.75
C GLU A 582 19.36 -45.78 59.57
N ALA A 583 18.31 -46.59 59.36
CA ALA A 583 18.18 -47.90 60.00
C ALA A 583 19.33 -48.84 59.62
N ARG A 584 19.74 -48.85 58.34
CA ARG A 584 20.91 -49.62 57.87
C ARG A 584 22.22 -49.12 58.46
N ILE A 585 22.41 -47.81 58.57
CA ILE A 585 23.58 -47.23 59.24
C ILE A 585 23.65 -47.72 60.69
N ALA A 586 22.52 -47.73 61.41
CA ALA A 586 22.47 -48.21 62.79
C ALA A 586 22.79 -49.71 62.89
N GLU A 587 22.27 -50.54 61.99
CA GLU A 587 22.57 -51.99 61.89
C GLU A 587 24.07 -52.24 61.70
N GLU A 588 24.69 -51.57 60.73
CA GLU A 588 26.12 -51.74 60.42
C GLU A 588 27.03 -51.13 61.52
N GLN A 589 26.60 -50.05 62.17
CA GLN A 589 27.32 -49.50 63.32
C GLN A 589 27.32 -50.47 64.51
N ALA A 590 26.20 -51.17 64.75
CA ALA A 590 26.15 -52.22 65.76
C ALA A 590 27.10 -53.38 65.41
N MET A 591 27.19 -53.77 64.13
CA MET A 591 28.14 -54.78 63.66
C MET A 591 29.60 -54.34 63.86
N VAL A 592 29.95 -53.10 63.50
CA VAL A 592 31.28 -52.55 63.76
C VAL A 592 31.59 -52.54 65.26
N ALA A 593 30.63 -52.14 66.11
CA ALA A 593 30.80 -52.16 67.55
C ALA A 593 31.02 -53.58 68.09
N GLU A 594 30.28 -54.57 67.57
CA GLU A 594 30.49 -55.99 67.92
C GLU A 594 31.88 -56.47 67.52
N LEU A 595 32.35 -56.17 66.30
CA LEU A 595 33.67 -56.56 65.82
C LEU A 595 34.79 -55.89 66.63
N LYS A 596 34.64 -54.59 66.97
CA LYS A 596 35.59 -53.86 67.84
C LYS A 596 35.59 -54.35 69.28
N ALA A 597 34.48 -54.93 69.74
CA ALA A 597 34.38 -55.53 71.07
C ALA A 597 35.01 -56.94 71.15
N ARG A 598 35.50 -57.50 70.05
CA ARG A 598 36.21 -58.79 70.06
C ARG A 598 37.71 -58.58 70.35
N PRO A 599 38.31 -59.41 71.21
CA PRO A 599 37.73 -60.63 71.81
C PRO A 599 36.93 -60.36 73.08
N ARG A 600 35.85 -61.11 73.26
CA ARG A 600 35.03 -61.00 74.48
C ARG A 600 35.84 -61.53 75.67
N ALA A 601 35.77 -60.82 76.81
CA ALA A 601 36.46 -61.24 78.03
C ALA A 601 36.10 -62.67 78.45
N GLU A 602 34.85 -63.08 78.22
CA GLU A 602 34.36 -64.43 78.45
C GLU A 602 35.08 -65.48 77.58
N GLU A 603 35.26 -65.21 76.28
CA GLU A 603 35.96 -66.12 75.36
C GLU A 603 37.44 -66.27 75.71
N VAL A 604 38.09 -65.16 76.09
CA VAL A 604 39.49 -65.17 76.57
C VAL A 604 39.60 -65.96 77.87
N ALA A 605 38.69 -65.77 78.83
CA ALA A 605 38.69 -66.47 80.10
C ALA A 605 38.53 -67.99 79.91
N VAL A 606 37.62 -68.43 79.03
CA VAL A 606 37.46 -69.85 78.67
C VAL A 606 38.74 -70.42 78.06
N ALA A 607 39.38 -69.69 77.14
CA ALA A 607 40.63 -70.11 76.53
C ALA A 607 41.79 -70.18 77.55
N GLU A 608 41.88 -69.23 78.49
CA GLU A 608 42.87 -69.23 79.58
C GLU A 608 42.66 -70.40 80.54
N GLN A 609 41.42 -70.69 80.91
CA GLN A 609 41.07 -71.87 81.72
C GLN A 609 41.47 -73.16 80.99
N SER A 610 41.23 -73.27 79.69
CA SER A 610 41.62 -74.43 78.89
C SER A 610 43.14 -74.66 78.89
N LEU A 611 43.93 -73.58 78.76
CA LEU A 611 45.38 -73.63 78.84
C LEU A 611 45.85 -74.03 80.24
N GLN A 612 45.20 -73.50 81.29
CA GLN A 612 45.52 -73.84 82.66
C GLN A 612 45.23 -75.31 82.99
N MET A 613 44.11 -75.84 82.46
CA MET A 613 43.81 -77.27 82.53
C MET A 613 44.89 -78.11 81.84
N ALA A 614 45.27 -77.76 80.60
CA ALA A 614 46.32 -78.46 79.86
C ALA A 614 47.67 -78.43 80.60
N ARG A 615 48.04 -77.30 81.20
CA ARG A 615 49.25 -77.17 82.06
C ARG A 615 49.19 -78.06 83.29
N THR A 616 48.05 -78.09 83.97
CA THR A 616 47.84 -78.90 85.18
C THR A 616 47.94 -80.39 84.85
N GLN A 617 47.35 -80.81 83.73
CA GLN A 617 47.43 -82.18 83.24
C GLN A 617 48.87 -82.58 82.88
N ALA A 618 49.60 -81.72 82.16
CA ALA A 618 51.00 -81.95 81.83
C ALA A 618 51.91 -82.00 83.07
N GLN A 619 51.62 -81.21 84.11
CA GLN A 619 52.34 -81.29 85.38
C GLN A 619 52.12 -82.64 86.08
N PHE A 620 50.88 -83.13 86.06
CA PHE A 620 50.54 -84.46 86.58
C PHE A 620 51.27 -85.56 85.79
N SER A 621 51.18 -85.56 84.46
CA SER A 621 51.85 -86.56 83.62
C SER A 621 53.38 -86.46 83.69
N ARG A 622 53.96 -85.27 83.86
CA ARG A 622 55.40 -85.08 84.13
C ARG A 622 55.82 -85.79 85.41
N SER A 623 55.08 -85.58 86.50
CA SER A 623 55.38 -86.21 87.79
C SER A 623 55.26 -87.74 87.72
N ASN A 624 54.28 -88.25 86.96
CA ASN A 624 54.11 -89.67 86.71
C ASN A 624 55.26 -90.24 85.87
N TYR A 625 55.63 -89.57 84.77
CA TYR A 625 56.78 -89.95 83.94
C TYR A 625 58.07 -90.02 84.77
N GLN A 626 58.37 -89.00 85.58
CA GLN A 626 59.55 -88.98 86.46
C GLN A 626 59.54 -90.14 87.47
N ARG A 627 58.37 -90.44 88.05
CA ARG A 627 58.19 -91.57 88.97
C ARG A 627 58.43 -92.91 88.28
N HIS A 628 57.83 -93.13 87.11
CA HIS A 628 57.99 -94.37 86.34
C HIS A 628 59.43 -94.53 85.80
N ALA A 629 60.10 -93.46 85.40
CA ALA A 629 61.51 -93.48 84.99
C ALA A 629 62.44 -93.87 86.16
N THR A 630 62.19 -93.34 87.37
CA THR A 630 62.94 -93.69 88.57
C THR A 630 62.70 -95.15 88.99
N LEU A 631 61.47 -95.65 88.85
CA LEU A 631 61.12 -97.05 89.14
C LEU A 631 61.71 -98.03 88.11
N LEU A 632 61.79 -97.66 86.83
CA LEU A 632 62.43 -98.48 85.78
C LEU A 632 63.92 -98.68 86.08
N ALA A 633 64.63 -97.62 86.47
CA ALA A 633 66.04 -97.68 86.88
C ALA A 633 66.29 -98.56 88.12
N ARG A 634 65.26 -98.82 88.93
CA ARG A 634 65.28 -99.67 90.12
C ARG A 634 64.62 -101.05 89.91
N GLY A 635 64.21 -101.38 88.69
CA GLY A 635 63.57 -102.67 88.34
C GLY A 635 62.12 -102.83 88.77
N GLY A 636 61.41 -101.75 89.13
CA GLY A 636 60.06 -101.78 89.71
C GLY A 636 58.87 -101.67 88.73
N VAL A 637 59.09 -101.42 87.44
CA VAL A 637 58.06 -101.33 86.38
C VAL A 637 58.60 -101.82 85.03
N SER A 638 57.74 -102.18 84.07
CA SER A 638 58.16 -102.62 82.73
C SER A 638 58.53 -101.44 81.79
N ALA A 639 59.40 -101.68 80.82
CA ALA A 639 59.81 -100.67 79.82
C ALA A 639 58.61 -100.09 79.05
N GLN A 640 57.63 -100.94 78.69
CA GLN A 640 56.40 -100.53 78.02
C GLN A 640 55.58 -99.51 78.84
N GLN A 641 55.50 -99.68 80.16
CA GLN A 641 54.76 -98.76 81.05
C GLN A 641 55.47 -97.40 81.19
N ALA A 642 56.80 -97.39 81.27
CA ALA A 642 57.58 -96.15 81.33
C ALA A 642 57.52 -95.36 80.00
N GLU A 643 57.61 -96.04 78.86
CA GLU A 643 57.43 -95.42 77.54
C GLU A 643 56.01 -94.88 77.34
N GLN A 644 54.98 -95.57 77.84
CA GLN A 644 53.60 -95.07 77.78
C GLN A 644 53.43 -93.78 78.60
N ALA A 645 54.05 -93.68 79.78
CA ALA A 645 54.06 -92.46 80.57
C ALA A 645 54.83 -91.32 79.90
N GLN A 646 55.92 -91.63 79.19
CA GLN A 646 56.66 -90.67 78.38
C GLN A 646 55.80 -90.13 77.22
N ARG A 647 55.21 -91.02 76.42
CA ARG A 647 54.32 -90.64 75.31
C ARG A 647 53.13 -89.82 75.79
N GLN A 648 52.56 -90.15 76.95
CA GLN A 648 51.46 -89.38 77.53
C GLN A 648 51.91 -87.95 77.90
N TYR A 649 53.09 -87.79 78.50
CA TYR A 649 53.64 -86.47 78.79
C TYR A 649 53.92 -85.67 77.51
N GLU A 650 54.45 -86.30 76.46
CA GLU A 650 54.68 -85.68 75.16
C GLU A 650 53.37 -85.20 74.50
N VAL A 651 52.29 -86.00 74.58
CA VAL A 651 50.95 -85.61 74.11
C VAL A 651 50.41 -84.42 74.91
N ASP A 652 50.55 -84.42 76.24
CA ASP A 652 50.07 -83.33 77.08
C ASP A 652 50.86 -82.02 76.85
N LEU A 653 52.16 -82.11 76.51
CA LEU A 653 52.95 -80.95 76.08
C LEU A 653 52.44 -80.38 74.75
N MET A 654 52.08 -81.22 73.78
CA MET A 654 51.47 -80.78 72.53
C MET A 654 50.10 -80.13 72.79
N ALA A 655 49.32 -80.64 73.74
CA ALA A 655 48.05 -80.05 74.14
C ALA A 655 48.23 -78.62 74.70
N ILE A 656 49.29 -78.35 75.48
CA ILE A 656 49.63 -76.98 75.91
C ILE A 656 49.89 -76.08 74.70
N GLN A 657 50.64 -76.56 73.70
CA GLN A 657 50.95 -75.76 72.51
C GLN A 657 49.68 -75.41 71.72
N VAL A 658 48.76 -76.38 71.54
CA VAL A 658 47.47 -76.15 70.89
C VAL A 658 46.61 -75.17 71.69
N SER A 659 46.50 -75.34 73.01
CA SER A 659 45.73 -74.41 73.86
C SER A 659 46.34 -73.00 73.90
N ALA A 660 47.66 -72.88 73.87
CA ALA A 660 48.35 -71.58 73.83
C ALA A 660 48.16 -70.89 72.47
N ALA A 661 48.20 -71.64 71.36
CA ALA A 661 47.91 -71.12 70.03
C ALA A 661 46.44 -70.69 69.90
N ASN A 662 45.50 -71.47 70.44
CA ASN A 662 44.08 -71.10 70.51
C ASN A 662 43.86 -69.83 71.34
N LEU A 663 44.52 -69.72 72.51
CA LEU A 663 44.45 -68.49 73.31
C LEU A 663 45.01 -67.28 72.55
N ALA A 664 46.13 -67.45 71.84
CA ALA A 664 46.70 -66.39 71.01
C ALA A 664 45.74 -65.97 69.89
N LEU A 665 45.10 -66.93 69.21
CA LEU A 665 44.09 -66.68 68.17
C LEU A 665 42.85 -65.96 68.72
N VAL A 666 42.32 -66.41 69.86
CA VAL A 666 41.20 -65.71 70.52
C VAL A 666 41.64 -64.30 70.91
N LYS A 667 42.84 -64.11 71.47
CA LYS A 667 43.37 -62.79 71.83
C LYS A 667 43.56 -61.83 70.65
N THR A 668 43.75 -62.33 69.43
CA THR A 668 43.85 -61.47 68.23
C THR A 668 42.53 -60.80 67.84
N GLY A 669 41.38 -61.31 68.27
CA GLY A 669 40.08 -60.67 68.03
C GLY A 669 39.66 -60.63 66.56
N ALA A 670 38.92 -59.60 66.16
CA ALA A 670 38.53 -59.38 64.77
C ALA A 670 39.70 -58.81 63.94
N SER A 671 39.82 -59.22 62.68
CA SER A 671 40.85 -58.70 61.78
C SER A 671 40.62 -57.22 61.47
N ALA A 672 41.69 -56.44 61.32
CA ALA A 672 41.63 -55.05 60.87
C ALA A 672 40.87 -54.93 59.52
N ASP A 673 41.04 -55.89 58.62
CA ASP A 673 40.34 -55.93 57.34
C ASP A 673 38.83 -56.11 57.51
N SER A 674 38.39 -56.91 58.50
CA SER A 674 36.96 -57.10 58.78
C SER A 674 36.31 -55.86 59.37
N ILE A 675 37.03 -55.12 60.22
CA ILE A 675 36.55 -53.85 60.78
C ILE A 675 36.48 -52.82 59.66
N ALA A 676 37.52 -52.72 58.83
CA ALA A 676 37.55 -51.82 57.68
C ALA A 676 36.44 -52.11 56.67
N ALA A 677 36.15 -53.38 56.40
CA ALA A 677 35.04 -53.78 55.51
C ALA A 677 33.67 -53.36 56.08
N ALA A 678 33.44 -53.54 57.38
CA ALA A 678 32.20 -53.12 58.04
C ALA A 678 32.08 -51.59 58.10
N GLU A 679 33.18 -50.87 58.37
CA GLU A 679 33.22 -49.41 58.32
C GLU A 679 32.96 -48.87 56.90
N ALA A 680 33.47 -49.54 55.86
CA ALA A 680 33.17 -49.21 54.47
C ALA A 680 31.68 -49.38 54.15
N GLN A 681 31.01 -50.38 54.74
CA GLN A 681 29.57 -50.58 54.58
C GLN A 681 28.77 -49.47 55.29
N VAL A 682 29.18 -49.02 56.48
CA VAL A 682 28.62 -47.83 57.15
C VAL A 682 28.76 -46.61 56.23
N GLN A 683 29.93 -46.40 55.63
CA GLN A 683 30.19 -45.26 54.77
C GLN A 683 29.38 -45.30 53.47
N ARG A 684 29.14 -46.48 52.90
CA ARG A 684 28.25 -46.68 51.75
C ARG A 684 26.83 -46.20 52.09
N TRP A 685 26.26 -46.64 53.21
CA TRP A 685 24.91 -46.24 53.61
C TRP A 685 24.80 -44.77 54.00
N ARG A 686 25.86 -44.18 54.58
CA ARG A 686 25.94 -42.72 54.78
C ARG A 686 25.87 -41.96 53.45
N SER A 687 26.60 -42.42 52.44
CA SER A 687 26.58 -41.81 51.11
C SER A 687 25.20 -41.92 50.45
N GLU A 688 24.53 -43.05 50.63
CA GLU A 688 23.15 -43.28 50.15
C GLU A 688 22.15 -42.34 50.84
N ARG A 689 22.24 -42.18 52.17
CA ARG A 689 21.42 -41.21 52.92
C ARG A 689 21.66 -39.79 52.41
N ASP A 690 22.91 -39.39 52.25
CA ASP A 690 23.28 -38.04 51.81
C ASP A 690 22.79 -37.77 50.38
N MET A 691 22.75 -38.78 49.51
CA MET A 691 22.12 -38.70 48.19
C MET A 691 20.62 -38.38 48.29
N TYR A 692 19.87 -39.06 49.15
CA TYR A 692 18.44 -38.77 49.31
C TYR A 692 18.16 -37.43 50.00
N LEU A 693 19.00 -37.02 50.95
CA LEU A 693 18.94 -35.68 51.54
C LEU A 693 19.15 -34.60 50.47
N ALA A 694 20.12 -34.79 49.57
CA ALA A 694 20.33 -33.88 48.45
C ALA A 694 19.13 -33.85 47.49
N LYS A 695 18.44 -34.99 47.26
CA LYS A 695 17.20 -35.03 46.48
C LYS A 695 16.06 -34.27 47.17
N ILE A 696 15.94 -34.35 48.50
CA ILE A 696 14.98 -33.57 49.29
C ILE A 696 15.29 -32.07 49.18
N GLU A 697 16.57 -31.68 49.23
CA GLU A 697 16.95 -30.28 49.02
C GLU A 697 16.58 -29.78 47.61
N ARG A 698 16.88 -30.58 46.58
CA ARG A 698 16.52 -30.26 45.17
C ARG A 698 15.03 -30.27 44.89
N SER A 699 14.22 -30.89 45.75
CA SER A 699 12.76 -30.85 45.68
C SER A 699 12.17 -29.47 46.05
N GLN A 700 12.99 -28.59 46.62
CA GLN A 700 12.63 -27.21 46.94
C GLN A 700 13.00 -26.29 45.78
N LEU A 701 11.99 -25.87 45.01
CA LEU A 701 12.20 -24.96 43.89
C LEU A 701 12.43 -23.54 44.41
N ARG A 702 13.64 -23.04 44.26
CA ARG A 702 14.06 -21.70 44.69
C ARG A 702 14.29 -20.79 43.49
N ALA A 703 14.10 -19.48 43.71
CA ALA A 703 14.41 -18.46 42.71
C ALA A 703 15.94 -18.36 42.50
N PRO A 704 16.47 -18.58 41.29
CA PRO A 704 17.91 -18.45 41.04
C PRO A 704 18.39 -16.99 41.00
N MET A 705 17.49 -16.04 40.71
CA MET A 705 17.77 -14.61 40.65
C MET A 705 16.64 -13.80 41.29
N SER A 706 16.95 -12.56 41.68
CA SER A 706 15.93 -11.61 42.12
C SER A 706 15.24 -10.99 40.90
N GLY A 707 13.92 -10.96 40.88
CA GLY A 707 13.16 -10.43 39.75
C GLY A 707 11.66 -10.67 39.91
N LYS A 708 10.91 -10.41 38.84
CA LYS A 708 9.46 -10.55 38.81
C LYS A 708 9.07 -11.88 38.18
N LEU A 709 8.17 -12.62 38.83
CA LEU A 709 7.61 -13.85 38.29
C LEU A 709 6.63 -13.53 37.14
N ILE A 710 6.86 -14.07 35.96
CA ILE A 710 6.01 -13.80 34.78
C ILE A 710 4.98 -14.89 34.55
N THR A 711 5.32 -16.13 34.90
CA THR A 711 4.38 -17.23 34.85
C THR A 711 3.23 -16.93 35.81
N LEU A 712 2.05 -16.71 35.25
CA LEU A 712 0.82 -16.46 36.01
C LEU A 712 0.18 -17.78 36.46
N LEU A 713 -0.68 -17.70 37.48
CA LEU A 713 -1.50 -18.80 37.99
C LEU A 713 -0.67 -19.99 38.49
N LEU A 714 0.50 -19.73 39.08
CA LEU A 714 1.39 -20.78 39.58
C LEU A 714 0.72 -21.70 40.62
N LYS A 715 -0.22 -21.17 41.42
CA LYS A 715 -0.97 -21.98 42.40
C LYS A 715 -1.82 -23.08 41.75
N GLN A 716 -2.20 -22.95 40.48
CA GLN A 716 -2.92 -24.00 39.74
C GLN A 716 -2.02 -25.19 39.38
N LYS A 717 -0.69 -25.04 39.45
CA LYS A 717 0.26 -26.16 39.28
C LYS A 717 0.34 -27.07 40.52
N THR A 718 -0.30 -26.72 41.63
CA THR A 718 -0.35 -27.58 42.82
C THR A 718 -1.03 -28.91 42.46
N GLY A 719 -0.43 -30.04 42.84
CA GLY A 719 -0.88 -31.38 42.48
C GLY A 719 -0.47 -31.85 41.08
N LYS A 720 0.19 -31.00 40.26
CA LYS A 720 0.72 -31.41 38.96
C LYS A 720 2.06 -32.15 39.14
N TYR A 721 2.29 -33.20 38.36
CA TYR A 721 3.60 -33.84 38.23
C TYR A 721 4.52 -32.99 37.34
N LEU A 722 5.77 -32.82 37.78
CA LEU A 722 6.85 -32.19 37.02
C LEU A 722 7.96 -33.21 36.76
N GLY A 723 8.39 -33.32 35.49
CA GLY A 723 9.55 -34.12 35.11
C GLY A 723 10.87 -33.35 35.23
N PRO A 724 12.02 -34.04 35.28
CA PRO A 724 13.33 -33.39 35.33
C PRO A 724 13.55 -32.50 34.10
N GLY A 725 13.97 -31.26 34.33
CA GLY A 725 14.13 -30.23 33.29
C GLY A 725 12.84 -29.49 32.91
N GLU A 726 11.66 -29.88 33.43
CA GLU A 726 10.41 -29.18 33.15
C GLU A 726 10.37 -27.81 33.86
N THR A 727 10.06 -26.76 33.09
CA THR A 727 9.99 -25.38 33.60
C THR A 727 8.76 -25.18 34.51
N PHE A 728 9.01 -24.86 35.77
CA PHE A 728 8.00 -24.49 36.74
C PHE A 728 7.59 -23.02 36.59
N ALA A 729 8.54 -22.09 36.60
CA ALA A 729 8.29 -20.66 36.53
C ALA A 729 9.40 -19.93 35.77
N VAL A 730 9.11 -18.71 35.29
CA VAL A 730 10.09 -17.83 34.64
C VAL A 730 10.18 -16.53 35.43
N ILE A 731 11.41 -16.10 35.71
CA ILE A 731 11.73 -14.86 36.42
C ILE A 731 12.45 -13.94 35.46
N GLU A 732 12.04 -12.66 35.43
CA GLU A 732 12.74 -11.62 34.66
C GLU A 732 13.06 -10.41 35.53
N LYS A 733 14.14 -9.72 35.19
CA LYS A 733 14.51 -8.45 35.82
C LYS A 733 13.70 -7.31 35.20
N ALA A 734 12.81 -6.69 35.97
CA ALA A 734 11.86 -5.70 35.44
C ALA A 734 12.41 -4.27 35.36
N ASN A 735 13.48 -3.94 36.11
CA ASN A 735 13.98 -2.56 36.24
C ASN A 735 14.57 -1.97 34.96
N GLN A 736 15.06 -2.82 34.07
CA GLN A 736 15.61 -2.42 32.77
C GLN A 736 15.12 -3.42 31.73
N VAL A 737 14.85 -2.91 30.54
CA VAL A 737 14.41 -3.73 29.40
C VAL A 737 15.28 -3.44 28.18
N PHE A 738 15.52 -4.47 27.38
CA PHE A 738 16.06 -4.27 26.04
C PHE A 738 14.91 -3.93 25.10
N ALA A 739 15.15 -3.06 24.11
CA ALA A 739 14.32 -3.00 22.93
C ALA A 739 15.14 -3.45 21.73
N GLU A 740 14.66 -4.50 21.06
CA GLU A 740 15.21 -5.00 19.81
C GLU A 740 14.49 -4.28 18.67
N ILE A 741 15.22 -3.46 17.93
CA ILE A 741 14.67 -2.61 16.86
C ILE A 741 15.10 -3.19 15.51
N GLU A 742 14.14 -3.36 14.62
CA GLU A 742 14.34 -3.80 13.25
C GLU A 742 14.58 -2.59 12.34
N VAL A 743 15.84 -2.19 12.19
CA VAL A 743 16.21 -1.07 11.31
C VAL A 743 16.44 -1.61 9.89
N PRO A 744 15.80 -1.05 8.84
CA PRO A 744 16.00 -1.54 7.48
C PRO A 744 17.48 -1.46 7.07
N GLU A 745 17.95 -2.45 6.31
CA GLU A 745 19.35 -2.52 5.84
C GLU A 745 19.79 -1.24 5.11
N THR A 746 18.86 -0.58 4.41
CA THR A 746 19.11 0.67 3.69
C THR A 746 19.36 1.89 4.58
N GLU A 747 19.09 1.81 5.88
CA GLU A 747 19.25 2.92 6.83
C GLU A 747 20.34 2.66 7.89
N ILE A 748 20.88 1.44 7.97
CA ILE A 748 21.80 1.04 9.04
C ILE A 748 23.10 1.85 9.09
N GLY A 749 23.60 2.31 7.93
CA GLY A 749 24.83 3.11 7.86
C GLY A 749 24.75 4.49 8.54
N TYR A 750 23.57 4.92 8.99
CA TYR A 750 23.36 6.17 9.72
C TYR A 750 23.15 5.97 11.22
N VAL A 751 23.07 4.71 11.66
CA VAL A 751 22.93 4.34 13.07
C VAL A 751 24.33 4.15 13.64
N GLN A 752 24.69 4.94 14.64
CA GLN A 752 25.95 4.81 15.38
C GLN A 752 25.68 4.24 16.77
N GLU A 753 26.64 3.48 17.30
CA GLU A 753 26.60 3.04 18.69
C GLU A 753 26.63 4.26 19.64
N GLY A 754 25.84 4.21 20.71
CA GLY A 754 25.68 5.32 21.66
C GLY A 754 24.69 6.41 21.24
N ALA A 755 24.13 6.35 20.02
CA ALA A 755 23.11 7.28 19.56
C ALA A 755 21.86 7.26 20.45
N VAL A 756 21.26 8.43 20.66
CA VAL A 756 20.02 8.57 21.43
C VAL A 756 18.86 8.07 20.59
N LEU A 757 18.01 7.22 21.15
CA LEU A 757 16.87 6.61 20.48
C LEU A 757 15.60 6.89 21.26
N LYS A 758 14.52 7.20 20.54
CA LYS A 758 13.18 7.39 21.10
C LYS A 758 12.31 6.21 20.74
N VAL A 759 11.77 5.54 21.75
CA VAL A 759 10.97 4.34 21.62
C VAL A 759 9.52 4.66 21.97
N LYS A 760 8.60 4.34 21.07
CA LYS A 760 7.18 4.61 21.25
C LYS A 760 6.36 3.31 21.19
N PRO A 761 6.05 2.70 22.34
CA PRO A 761 5.23 1.50 22.41
C PRO A 761 3.81 1.76 21.91
N LEU A 762 3.20 0.75 21.27
CA LEU A 762 1.80 0.80 20.83
C LEU A 762 0.83 1.02 22.00
N ALA A 763 1.18 0.52 23.19
CA ALA A 763 0.39 0.69 24.41
C ALA A 763 0.37 2.15 24.92
N TYR A 764 1.40 2.95 24.61
CA TYR A 764 1.57 4.33 25.12
C TYR A 764 1.70 5.32 23.95
N SER A 765 0.56 5.73 23.39
CA SER A 765 0.53 6.59 22.20
C SER A 765 0.87 8.07 22.46
N ASP A 766 0.89 8.50 23.71
CA ASP A 766 1.07 9.88 24.17
C ASP A 766 2.50 10.18 24.66
N ARG A 767 3.30 9.14 24.93
CA ARG A 767 4.65 9.26 25.54
C ARG A 767 5.69 8.52 24.68
N TYR A 768 6.96 8.86 24.87
CA TYR A 768 8.10 8.11 24.33
C TYR A 768 9.10 7.86 25.45
N PHE A 769 9.87 6.79 25.30
CA PHE A 769 10.93 6.40 26.23
C PHE A 769 12.26 6.60 25.53
N ASP A 770 13.18 7.28 26.22
CA ASP A 770 14.52 7.52 25.71
C ASP A 770 15.41 6.31 26.03
N GLY A 771 16.21 5.90 25.05
CA GLY A 771 17.20 4.83 25.15
C GLY A 771 18.49 5.22 24.42
N ARG A 772 19.52 4.38 24.54
CA ARG A 772 20.76 4.53 23.79
C ARG A 772 21.09 3.22 23.09
N VAL A 773 21.54 3.33 21.84
CA VAL A 773 22.01 2.17 21.07
C VAL A 773 23.21 1.56 21.79
N THR A 774 23.06 0.32 22.27
CA THR A 774 24.12 -0.42 22.95
C THR A 774 24.90 -1.28 21.97
N GLN A 775 24.20 -1.93 21.05
CA GLN A 775 24.81 -2.86 20.12
C GLN A 775 24.01 -2.92 18.81
N ILE A 776 24.73 -3.09 17.71
CA ILE A 776 24.18 -3.33 16.39
C ILE A 776 24.53 -4.77 16.01
N ASP A 777 23.55 -5.57 15.61
CA ASP A 777 23.77 -6.93 15.12
C ASP A 777 24.54 -6.89 13.79
N ALA A 778 25.51 -7.79 13.64
CA ALA A 778 26.28 -7.90 12.40
C ALA A 778 25.52 -8.67 11.31
N ASN A 779 24.46 -9.41 11.69
CA ASN A 779 23.68 -10.21 10.76
C ASN A 779 22.51 -9.42 10.15
N VAL A 780 22.30 -9.61 8.85
CA VAL A 780 21.11 -9.14 8.14
C VAL A 780 20.06 -10.25 8.15
N ILE A 781 18.85 -9.94 8.59
CA ILE A 781 17.74 -10.89 8.69
C ILE A 781 16.66 -10.47 7.70
N GLU A 782 16.00 -11.45 7.08
CA GLU A 782 14.95 -11.26 6.08
C GLU A 782 13.58 -11.58 6.68
N ASN A 783 12.66 -10.60 6.69
CA ASN A 783 11.26 -10.77 7.06
C ASN A 783 10.36 -10.50 5.84
N SER A 784 9.06 -10.75 6.01
CA SER A 784 8.02 -10.38 5.03
C SER A 784 8.00 -8.89 4.64
N SER A 785 8.63 -8.02 5.44
CA SER A 785 8.73 -6.57 5.20
C SER A 785 10.03 -6.13 4.53
N GLY A 786 10.97 -7.05 4.27
CA GLY A 786 12.29 -6.79 3.69
C GLY A 786 13.46 -7.19 4.59
N LYS A 787 14.67 -6.79 4.20
CA LYS A 787 15.91 -7.03 4.95
C LYS A 787 16.16 -5.95 5.99
N TYR A 788 16.48 -6.36 7.21
CA TYR A 788 16.72 -5.48 8.35
C TYR A 788 17.90 -5.98 9.19
N VAL A 789 18.43 -5.06 10.00
CA VAL A 789 19.48 -5.30 10.98
C VAL A 789 18.90 -5.01 12.35
N LYS A 790 19.18 -5.89 13.31
CA LYS A 790 18.72 -5.72 14.69
C LYS A 790 19.59 -4.74 15.43
N VAL A 791 18.99 -3.77 16.08
CA VAL A 791 19.66 -2.80 16.94
C VAL A 791 19.12 -2.96 18.35
N LEU A 792 20.00 -3.17 19.32
CA LEU A 792 19.66 -3.32 20.73
C LEU A 792 19.84 -1.98 21.45
N THR A 793 18.87 -1.65 22.30
CA THR A 793 18.94 -0.52 23.23
C THR A 793 18.55 -0.97 24.62
N VAL A 794 19.13 -0.34 25.65
CA VAL A 794 18.65 -0.46 27.03
C VAL A 794 17.73 0.71 27.33
N ILE A 795 16.60 0.43 27.97
CA ILE A 795 15.64 1.42 28.45
C ILE A 795 15.44 1.20 29.95
N GLU A 796 15.49 2.29 30.72
CA GLU A 796 15.17 2.25 32.15
C GLU A 796 13.65 2.09 32.34
N ASN A 797 13.26 1.11 33.15
CA ASN A 797 11.87 0.75 33.41
C ASN A 797 11.58 0.77 34.91
N ALA A 798 11.96 1.86 35.59
CA ALA A 798 11.81 2.00 37.05
C ALA A 798 10.36 1.86 37.55
N GLN A 799 9.38 2.22 36.72
CA GLN A 799 7.95 2.13 37.04
C GLN A 799 7.31 0.80 36.60
N GLY A 800 8.04 -0.08 35.93
CA GLY A 800 7.51 -1.36 35.44
C GLY A 800 6.42 -1.23 34.37
N GLU A 801 6.36 -0.07 33.68
CA GLU A 801 5.36 0.24 32.66
C GLU A 801 5.58 -0.56 31.36
N LEU A 802 6.86 -0.79 31.02
CA LEU A 802 7.26 -1.57 29.85
C LEU A 802 7.25 -3.05 30.19
N LYS A 803 6.58 -3.86 29.36
CA LYS A 803 6.47 -5.31 29.52
C LYS A 803 7.16 -6.03 28.37
N SER A 804 7.78 -7.16 28.66
CA SER A 804 8.35 -8.06 27.67
C SER A 804 7.28 -8.46 26.62
N GLY A 805 7.68 -8.45 25.34
CA GLY A 805 6.80 -8.70 24.20
C GLY A 805 5.99 -7.49 23.72
N MET A 806 6.07 -6.33 24.39
CA MET A 806 5.47 -5.11 23.86
C MET A 806 6.12 -4.72 22.53
N THR A 807 5.31 -4.25 21.60
CA THR A 807 5.75 -3.78 20.28
C THR A 807 5.55 -2.28 20.15
N GLY A 808 6.24 -1.68 19.19
CA GLY A 808 6.01 -0.29 18.83
C GLY A 808 6.89 0.16 17.67
N TYR A 809 7.08 1.47 17.57
CA TYR A 809 7.98 2.07 16.61
C TYR A 809 9.06 2.88 17.32
N ALA A 810 10.31 2.69 16.91
CA ALA A 810 11.46 3.39 17.47
C ALA A 810 12.13 4.26 16.40
N LYS A 811 12.76 5.33 16.85
CA LYS A 811 13.49 6.29 16.04
C LYS A 811 14.85 6.51 16.65
N VAL A 812 15.91 6.20 15.91
CA VAL A 812 17.29 6.44 16.31
C VAL A 812 17.64 7.87 15.89
N GLY A 813 18.23 8.68 16.76
CA GLY A 813 18.83 9.95 16.38
C GLY A 813 20.05 9.73 15.50
N SER A 814 20.11 10.38 14.34
CA SER A 814 21.31 10.43 13.50
C SER A 814 21.77 11.86 13.27
N GLU A 815 22.86 12.04 12.53
CA GLU A 815 23.39 13.35 12.17
C GLU A 815 22.37 14.21 11.40
N GLU A 816 22.48 15.53 11.55
CA GLU A 816 21.65 16.47 10.79
C GLU A 816 22.04 16.43 9.30
N LEU A 817 21.06 16.13 8.46
CA LEU A 817 21.23 16.10 7.01
C LEU A 817 20.44 17.26 6.39
N PRO A 818 20.92 17.87 5.30
CA PRO A 818 20.11 18.81 4.53
C PRO A 818 18.80 18.13 4.08
N VAL A 819 17.67 18.84 4.15
CA VAL A 819 16.34 18.32 3.77
C VAL A 819 16.38 17.61 2.41
N TRP A 820 17.02 18.22 1.41
CA TRP A 820 17.13 17.59 0.09
C TRP A 820 17.77 16.19 0.16
N LYS A 821 18.92 16.05 0.86
CA LYS A 821 19.65 14.78 0.97
C LYS A 821 18.86 13.73 1.74
N ALA A 822 18.15 14.12 2.80
CA ALA A 822 17.29 13.23 3.57
C ALA A 822 16.13 12.68 2.72
N PHE A 823 15.48 13.51 1.90
CA PHE A 823 14.31 13.12 1.11
C PHE A 823 14.62 12.61 -0.30
N THR A 824 15.85 12.69 -0.79
CA THR A 824 16.27 12.10 -2.09
C THR A 824 17.13 10.85 -1.95
N ARG A 825 17.36 10.34 -0.74
CA ARG A 825 18.29 9.22 -0.48
C ARG A 825 17.99 7.96 -1.29
N ALA A 826 16.73 7.57 -1.41
CA ALA A 826 16.36 6.39 -2.19
C ALA A 826 16.68 6.54 -3.68
N ILE A 827 16.60 7.77 -4.22
CA ILE A 827 16.93 8.07 -5.62
C ILE A 827 18.44 7.96 -5.82
N PHE A 828 19.24 8.58 -4.94
CA PHE A 828 20.69 8.47 -5.02
C PHE A 828 21.16 7.03 -4.81
N ARG A 829 20.61 6.29 -3.84
CA ARG A 829 20.90 4.85 -3.66
C ARG A 829 20.54 4.03 -4.90
N PHE A 830 19.40 4.29 -5.53
CA PHE A 830 19.02 3.62 -6.77
C PHE A 830 20.06 3.87 -7.87
N ILE A 831 20.55 5.11 -8.00
CA ILE A 831 21.59 5.46 -8.98
C ILE A 831 22.94 4.81 -8.60
N ASP A 832 23.35 4.90 -7.35
CA ASP A 832 24.67 4.47 -6.90
C ASP A 832 24.81 2.94 -6.80
N VAL A 833 23.71 2.22 -6.55
CA VAL A 833 23.71 0.76 -6.35
C VAL A 833 23.02 0.04 -7.50
N GLU A 834 21.78 0.38 -7.80
CA GLU A 834 20.94 -0.34 -8.75
C GLU A 834 21.32 -0.03 -10.19
N LEU A 835 21.47 1.24 -10.55
CA LEU A 835 21.95 1.64 -11.88
C LEU A 835 23.41 1.23 -12.08
N TRP A 836 24.25 1.30 -11.04
CA TRP A 836 25.61 0.78 -11.09
C TRP A 836 25.63 -0.73 -11.39
N SER A 837 24.73 -1.52 -10.78
CA SER A 837 24.62 -2.97 -11.06
C SER A 837 24.25 -3.30 -12.52
N TRP A 838 23.69 -2.33 -13.26
CA TRP A 838 23.33 -2.49 -14.67
C TRP A 838 24.46 -2.10 -15.62
N ILE A 839 25.48 -1.41 -15.12
CA ILE A 839 26.65 -0.98 -15.89
C ILE A 839 27.74 -2.06 -15.69
N PRO A 840 28.16 -2.77 -16.76
CA PRO A 840 29.09 -3.89 -16.66
C PRO A 840 30.52 -3.51 -16.28
#